data_AF-A0AAV0G137-F1
#
_entry.id   AF-A0AAV0G137-F1
#
_cell.length_a   1.000
_cell.length_b   1.000
_cell.length_c   1.000
_cell.angle_alpha   90.00
_cell.angle_beta   90.00
_cell.angle_gamma   90.00
#
_symmetry.space_group_name_H-M   'P 1'
#
loop_
_entity.id
_entity.type
_entity.pdbx_description
1 polymer ?
#
loop_
_entity_poly.entity_id
_entity_poly.type
_entity_poly.pdbx_seq_one_letter_code
_entity_poly.pdbx_strand_id
1 'polypeptide(L)'
;MSFRRRTVVSFIVPLSWFILLTFSESRTAPDEVDALRQIATTMGAKNWTFDLDPCESTIVGVVTPQPNWSDNSVDCNCTIGNDSLCHIQKIAIKGFSLHGVLPHELVKLPYIQQVDFAYNCLTGTIPVEWGSVTLKSISVLVNRLSGDIPKVLGNITTLTYLNLEGNRFSGMIPSELGKLISLQNLILSSNLLTGKLPETFSGLTNLTDFRINDNSLSGPIPDYVQNWRQLAKLELHATGLEGPVPGNISVLNKLTDLRISDINGPSQGFPLLNDMGGLVILVLRNCNISGEVPAYIWNSRTLQTLDLSFNKLVGEIPKSISVRSMLKFVFLTGNSLSGYVTESILKDGINLDLSYNNLTRQGPDQPACQQNMNLYVNLYKSSSTGSSIQRVLPCTNGFSCPKYGCSFHVNAGGNYVTTHARNEDVSYEGDAGVEGGSAKYFSSSNENWGFSSTGDFMDDSNDQNTRFIETVQLNGLPELYKNARVSPLSLTYFRYCLENGSYDVALHFAEIIFTNNDTYYNLGRRVFDIYIQDNLVWKSFNIADEAKGALKPVVKHFNVSVTDNTLEIRLYWAGKGTTRIPLRGHYGSLISAISVDPNFKTCEDEDGDKKIAIVPFIVGLVAGFIVLIIIGLLCWWKGSLLYRNGKNKDPEGVELQMVAYTLKQIKAATNNFDDAKKLGEGGFGPVYKGQLGDGTLIAVKQLSSKSKQGNREFLNEIGMISCSQHPNLVKLYGCCIEGDQLLVVYEYMDNNSLASALFGSAMLLDWPTRFKICLGIARGLAFLHEESSLKIVHRDIKATNVLLDRDLNPKISDFGLARLNEDEKTHISTRIAGTIGYMAPEYALWGYLTYKVDVYSFGVVLLEIVSGKNNNTFMPSHNCICLLDWACHLQLSGNLEELIDPRLGECINKDEAEIIVKVALTCTSATPSLRPAMSEVVGMLEGKFAVPHEIPEAATYADDLRFKAMKDYHKEKLIHNSNATLIGSSPTSATKSASS
;
A
#
# COMPACT_ATOMS: atom_id res chain seq x y z
N MET A 1 71.10 40.09 -65.41
CA MET A 1 72.49 39.66 -65.69
C MET A 1 72.49 38.16 -65.96
N SER A 2 73.26 37.73 -66.97
CA SER A 2 73.26 36.43 -67.67
C SER A 2 73.84 35.25 -66.87
N PHE A 3 73.31 34.02 -67.08
CA PHE A 3 73.97 32.79 -67.65
C PHE A 3 73.07 31.54 -67.38
N ARG A 4 72.46 30.83 -68.35
CA ARG A 4 72.90 29.87 -69.41
C ARG A 4 73.29 28.43 -68.96
N ARG A 5 72.42 27.44 -69.26
CA ARG A 5 72.65 26.08 -69.87
C ARG A 5 71.31 25.31 -69.82
N ARG A 6 70.56 25.03 -70.91
CA ARG A 6 70.69 24.08 -72.05
C ARG A 6 70.72 22.58 -71.69
N THR A 7 69.62 21.86 -71.95
CA THR A 7 69.49 20.46 -72.48
C THR A 7 67.99 20.28 -72.89
N VAL A 8 67.57 20.30 -74.17
CA VAL A 8 67.45 19.25 -75.23
C VAL A 8 66.25 18.28 -75.05
N VAL A 9 65.22 18.48 -75.92
CA VAL A 9 64.41 17.50 -76.75
C VAL A 9 63.60 16.39 -76.02
N SER A 10 62.31 16.07 -76.28
CA SER A 10 61.65 15.68 -77.54
C SER A 10 60.10 15.54 -77.46
N PHE A 11 59.48 15.36 -78.64
CA PHE A 11 58.08 15.08 -79.01
C PHE A 11 57.40 13.89 -78.29
N ILE A 12 56.05 13.93 -78.18
CA ILE A 12 55.06 12.89 -78.61
C ILE A 12 53.63 13.28 -78.12
N VAL A 13 52.65 13.13 -79.01
CA VAL A 13 51.19 12.95 -78.78
C VAL A 13 50.86 11.59 -79.46
N PRO A 14 49.87 10.73 -79.09
CA PRO A 14 48.82 10.74 -78.04
C PRO A 14 48.72 9.38 -77.23
N LEU A 15 47.62 9.23 -76.46
CA LEU A 15 47.05 8.01 -75.81
C LEU A 15 47.68 7.47 -74.50
N SER A 16 46.98 7.69 -73.37
CA SER A 16 46.73 6.65 -72.35
C SER A 16 45.77 7.12 -71.26
N TRP A 17 44.72 6.31 -71.07
CA TRP A 17 43.79 6.17 -69.93
C TRP A 17 43.90 7.10 -68.71
N PHE A 18 42.81 7.81 -68.42
CA PHE A 18 42.31 7.91 -67.06
C PHE A 18 40.90 7.36 -67.00
N ILE A 19 40.76 6.26 -66.28
CA ILE A 19 39.50 5.65 -65.86
C ILE A 19 38.75 6.74 -65.07
N LEU A 20 37.61 7.19 -65.60
CA LEU A 20 36.58 7.83 -64.81
C LEU A 20 36.08 6.78 -63.82
N LEU A 21 36.64 6.74 -62.62
CA LEU A 21 35.94 6.19 -61.47
C LEU A 21 34.76 7.12 -61.23
N THR A 22 33.62 6.78 -61.82
CA THR A 22 32.33 7.27 -61.35
C THR A 22 32.17 6.73 -59.93
N PHE A 23 32.49 7.55 -58.93
CA PHE A 23 31.93 7.33 -57.59
C PHE A 23 30.42 7.52 -57.73
N SER A 24 29.70 6.40 -57.80
CA SER A 24 28.26 6.37 -57.63
C SER A 24 27.97 6.77 -56.18
N GLU A 25 27.49 7.98 -55.92
CA GLU A 25 26.86 8.32 -54.65
C GLU A 25 25.71 7.32 -54.41
N SER A 26 25.84 6.50 -53.37
CA SER A 26 24.83 5.53 -52.97
C SER A 26 23.64 6.29 -52.37
N ARG A 27 22.45 6.13 -52.94
CA ARG A 27 21.24 6.86 -52.50
C ARG A 27 20.33 5.96 -51.68
N THR A 28 19.70 6.50 -50.65
CA THR A 28 18.63 5.79 -49.94
C THR A 28 17.43 5.53 -50.85
N ALA A 29 16.81 4.35 -50.71
CA ALA A 29 15.60 4.01 -51.45
C ALA A 29 14.48 5.06 -51.21
N PRO A 30 13.92 5.70 -52.26
CA PRO A 30 12.94 6.78 -52.10
C PRO A 30 11.71 6.40 -51.27
N ASP A 31 11.21 5.17 -51.44
CA ASP A 31 10.05 4.65 -50.70
C ASP A 31 10.33 4.55 -49.18
N GLU A 32 11.58 4.24 -48.79
CA GLU A 32 11.99 4.17 -47.39
C GLU A 32 12.11 5.57 -46.76
N VAL A 33 12.54 6.56 -47.54
CA VAL A 33 12.55 7.98 -47.12
C VAL A 33 11.12 8.47 -46.87
N ASP A 34 10.18 8.12 -47.73
CA ASP A 34 8.76 8.46 -47.55
C ASP A 34 8.13 7.73 -46.35
N ALA A 35 8.51 6.48 -46.11
CA ALA A 35 8.11 5.75 -44.91
C ALA A 35 8.66 6.42 -43.63
N LEU A 36 9.92 6.87 -43.64
CA LEU A 36 10.53 7.58 -42.51
C LEU A 36 9.82 8.92 -42.23
N ARG A 37 9.41 9.66 -43.28
CA ARG A 37 8.59 10.88 -43.16
C ARG A 37 7.26 10.60 -42.47
N GLN A 38 6.58 9.52 -42.87
CA GLN A 38 5.32 9.12 -42.26
C GLN A 38 5.50 8.70 -40.80
N ILE A 39 6.52 7.89 -40.51
CA ILE A 39 6.88 7.48 -39.13
C ILE A 39 7.01 8.70 -38.21
N ALA A 40 7.78 9.69 -38.63
CA ALA A 40 7.99 10.92 -37.86
C ALA A 40 6.70 11.70 -37.60
N THR A 41 5.88 11.82 -38.65
CA THR A 41 4.60 12.52 -38.58
C THR A 41 3.65 11.80 -37.62
N THR A 42 3.58 10.47 -37.71
CA THR A 42 2.76 9.61 -36.84
C THR A 42 3.21 9.69 -35.38
N MET A 43 4.52 9.79 -35.14
CA MET A 43 5.08 10.03 -33.81
C MET A 43 4.86 11.47 -33.30
N GLY A 44 4.38 12.39 -34.13
CA GLY A 44 4.00 13.75 -33.74
C GLY A 44 5.13 14.78 -33.90
N ALA A 45 6.14 14.50 -34.71
CA ALA A 45 7.17 15.49 -35.06
C ALA A 45 6.58 16.59 -35.96
N LYS A 46 6.71 17.86 -35.56
CA LYS A 46 6.12 19.01 -36.29
C LYS A 46 7.11 19.79 -37.15
N ASN A 47 8.39 19.80 -36.78
CA ASN A 47 9.43 20.62 -37.42
C ASN A 47 10.60 19.74 -37.90
N TRP A 48 10.30 18.64 -38.59
CA TRP A 48 11.31 17.75 -39.16
C TRP A 48 11.71 18.21 -40.55
N THR A 49 13.00 18.52 -40.75
CA THR A 49 13.57 18.79 -42.08
C THR A 49 14.40 17.60 -42.55
N PHE A 50 14.17 17.21 -43.80
CA PHE A 50 14.88 16.13 -44.50
C PHE A 50 15.63 16.75 -45.68
N ASP A 51 16.60 17.60 -45.38
CA ASP A 51 17.31 18.38 -46.40
C ASP A 51 18.50 17.61 -47.02
N LEU A 52 18.78 16.38 -46.56
CA LEU A 52 19.91 15.53 -46.94
C LEU A 52 19.52 14.04 -46.97
N ASP A 53 20.35 13.20 -47.60
CA ASP A 53 20.18 11.74 -47.57
C ASP A 53 20.24 11.24 -46.11
N PRO A 54 19.19 10.56 -45.61
CA PRO A 54 19.12 10.11 -44.21
C PRO A 54 20.18 9.05 -43.87
N CYS A 55 20.80 8.42 -44.86
CA CYS A 55 21.90 7.47 -44.67
C CYS A 55 23.29 8.12 -44.74
N GLU A 56 23.39 9.36 -45.25
CA GLU A 56 24.64 10.13 -45.29
C GLU A 56 24.74 11.19 -44.18
N SER A 57 23.61 11.62 -43.62
CA SER A 57 23.55 12.62 -42.56
C SER A 57 22.83 12.09 -41.31
N THR A 58 23.51 12.15 -40.16
CA THR A 58 23.06 11.62 -38.87
C THR A 58 22.01 12.49 -38.16
N ILE A 59 21.57 13.59 -38.77
CA ILE A 59 20.78 14.63 -38.09
C ILE A 59 19.48 14.91 -38.86
N VAL A 60 18.37 14.38 -38.37
CA VAL A 60 17.03 14.83 -38.76
C VAL A 60 16.58 15.91 -37.77
N GLY A 61 16.57 17.18 -38.20
CA GLY A 61 16.43 18.33 -37.29
C GLY A 61 15.09 18.33 -36.53
N VAL A 62 15.14 18.33 -35.19
CA VAL A 62 14.01 18.68 -34.31
C VAL A 62 14.36 19.99 -33.61
N VAL A 63 13.57 21.05 -33.78
CA VAL A 63 13.80 22.33 -33.09
C VAL A 63 13.09 22.34 -31.73
N THR A 64 13.78 21.89 -30.68
CA THR A 64 13.47 22.13 -29.25
C THR A 64 14.77 22.06 -28.45
N PRO A 65 14.90 22.68 -27.25
CA PRO A 65 16.03 22.42 -26.37
C PRO A 65 16.03 20.94 -25.99
N GLN A 66 17.09 20.23 -26.37
CA GLN A 66 17.23 18.79 -26.17
C GLN A 66 18.25 18.48 -25.08
N PRO A 67 18.09 17.35 -24.36
CA PRO A 67 19.17 16.80 -23.56
C PRO A 67 20.36 16.44 -24.45
N ASN A 68 21.60 16.60 -23.98
CA ASN A 68 22.82 16.30 -24.75
C ASN A 68 22.96 14.81 -25.20
N TRP A 69 22.08 13.93 -24.73
CA TRP A 69 22.04 12.51 -25.03
C TRP A 69 20.87 12.10 -25.94
N SER A 70 20.07 13.06 -26.44
CA SER A 70 19.04 12.79 -27.44
C SER A 70 19.66 12.11 -28.67
N ASP A 71 18.89 11.24 -29.32
CA ASP A 71 19.37 10.47 -30.46
C ASP A 71 18.28 10.40 -31.53
N ASN A 72 18.53 11.03 -32.67
CA ASN A 72 17.71 11.04 -33.89
C ASN A 72 18.40 10.28 -35.05
N SER A 73 19.34 9.39 -34.77
CA SER A 73 20.13 8.69 -35.79
C SER A 73 19.30 7.70 -36.61
N VAL A 74 19.63 7.63 -37.90
CA VAL A 74 19.15 6.61 -38.83
C VAL A 74 20.38 5.91 -39.39
N ASP A 75 20.49 4.59 -39.17
CA ASP A 75 21.60 3.80 -39.71
C ASP A 75 21.12 2.94 -40.87
N CYS A 76 21.94 2.86 -41.91
CA CYS A 76 21.61 2.16 -43.14
C CYS A 76 22.69 1.16 -43.54
N ASN A 77 22.28 0.20 -44.37
CA ASN A 77 23.17 -0.77 -44.95
C ASN A 77 23.14 -0.67 -46.48
N CYS A 78 24.29 -0.31 -47.04
CA CYS A 78 24.51 -0.14 -48.47
C CYS A 78 25.19 -1.35 -49.13
N THR A 79 25.31 -2.47 -48.42
CA THR A 79 25.95 -3.71 -48.92
C THR A 79 24.94 -4.76 -49.43
N ILE A 80 23.64 -4.44 -49.40
CA ILE A 80 22.54 -5.34 -49.76
C ILE A 80 22.04 -4.98 -51.16
N GLY A 81 22.33 -5.82 -52.15
CA GLY A 81 21.97 -5.57 -53.57
C GLY A 81 23.04 -4.79 -54.33
N ASN A 82 22.89 -4.66 -55.66
CA ASN A 82 23.85 -3.98 -56.55
C ASN A 82 24.22 -2.58 -56.02
N ASP A 83 25.45 -2.41 -55.52
CA ASP A 83 26.33 -1.26 -55.20
C ASP A 83 25.83 0.22 -55.18
N SER A 84 24.54 0.56 -55.27
CA SER A 84 24.05 1.95 -55.34
C SER A 84 22.86 2.32 -54.45
N LEU A 85 22.20 1.37 -53.79
CA LEU A 85 21.03 1.62 -52.92
C LEU A 85 21.30 1.24 -51.46
N CYS A 86 21.08 2.18 -50.55
CA CYS A 86 21.16 1.98 -49.11
C CYS A 86 19.77 1.71 -48.52
N HIS A 87 19.71 0.79 -47.55
CA HIS A 87 18.47 0.40 -46.87
C HIS A 87 18.52 0.71 -45.36
N ILE A 88 17.45 1.28 -44.82
CA ILE A 88 17.34 1.66 -43.40
C ILE A 88 17.29 0.40 -42.52
N GLN A 89 18.21 0.31 -41.54
CA GLN A 89 18.30 -0.80 -40.60
C GLN A 89 18.04 -0.41 -39.15
N LYS A 90 18.28 0.85 -38.78
CA LYS A 90 18.00 1.37 -37.43
C LYS A 90 17.37 2.74 -37.51
N ILE A 91 16.38 2.96 -36.64
CA ILE A 91 15.80 4.29 -36.39
C ILE A 91 15.85 4.54 -34.88
N ALA A 92 16.53 5.60 -34.46
CA ALA A 92 16.47 6.13 -33.10
C ALA A 92 15.79 7.49 -33.12
N ILE A 93 14.77 7.69 -32.29
CA ILE A 93 14.10 8.97 -32.05
C ILE A 93 13.84 9.06 -30.55
N LYS A 94 14.88 9.42 -29.81
CA LYS A 94 14.96 9.35 -28.36
C LYS A 94 15.12 10.72 -27.70
N GLY A 95 14.32 10.99 -26.67
CA GLY A 95 14.48 12.17 -25.82
C GLY A 95 13.86 13.46 -26.37
N PHE A 96 12.88 13.35 -27.27
CA PHE A 96 12.24 14.50 -27.93
C PHE A 96 10.87 14.87 -27.34
N SER A 97 10.37 14.12 -26.35
CA SER A 97 9.04 14.34 -25.75
C SER A 97 7.90 14.39 -26.77
N LEU A 98 7.96 13.56 -27.82
CA LEU A 98 6.94 13.55 -28.88
C LEU A 98 5.59 13.01 -28.36
N HIS A 99 4.47 13.59 -28.80
CA HIS A 99 3.11 13.31 -28.28
C HIS A 99 2.20 12.51 -29.23
N GLY A 100 2.76 11.95 -30.30
CA GLY A 100 1.99 11.12 -31.23
C GLY A 100 1.78 9.69 -30.74
N VAL A 101 1.78 8.74 -31.68
CA VAL A 101 1.60 7.31 -31.42
C VAL A 101 2.73 6.49 -32.04
N LEU A 102 2.82 5.21 -31.70
CA LEU A 102 3.75 4.31 -32.36
C LEU A 102 3.36 4.08 -33.83
N PRO A 103 4.32 4.14 -34.77
CA PRO A 103 4.03 4.07 -36.20
C PRO A 103 3.73 2.64 -36.66
N HIS A 104 2.59 2.44 -37.32
CA HIS A 104 2.29 1.18 -38.01
C HIS A 104 3.10 1.05 -39.32
N GLU A 105 3.60 2.17 -39.84
CA GLU A 105 4.34 2.31 -41.09
C GLU A 105 5.71 1.62 -41.09
N LEU A 106 6.18 1.10 -39.95
CA LEU A 106 7.42 0.31 -39.88
C LEU A 106 7.41 -0.91 -40.81
N VAL A 107 6.23 -1.44 -41.16
CA VAL A 107 6.10 -2.52 -42.16
C VAL A 107 6.53 -2.11 -43.56
N LYS A 108 6.64 -0.81 -43.84
CA LYS A 108 7.12 -0.28 -45.13
C LYS A 108 8.64 -0.29 -45.23
N LEU A 109 9.35 -0.64 -44.16
CA LEU A 109 10.81 -0.73 -44.11
C LEU A 109 11.24 -2.20 -44.01
N PRO A 110 11.46 -2.91 -45.13
CA PRO A 110 11.66 -4.35 -45.13
C PRO A 110 12.98 -4.81 -44.46
N TYR A 111 13.96 -3.91 -44.35
CA TYR A 111 15.29 -4.20 -43.80
C TYR A 111 15.49 -3.68 -42.37
N ILE A 112 14.46 -3.10 -41.75
CA ILE A 112 14.56 -2.54 -40.40
C ILE A 112 14.84 -3.65 -39.38
N GLN A 113 15.84 -3.42 -38.53
CA GLN A 113 16.25 -4.35 -37.48
C GLN A 113 16.13 -3.73 -36.09
N GLN A 114 16.21 -2.41 -35.94
CA GLN A 114 16.26 -1.78 -34.64
C GLN A 114 15.41 -0.51 -34.60
N VAL A 115 14.60 -0.37 -33.55
CA VAL A 115 13.84 0.85 -33.26
C VAL A 115 14.05 1.26 -31.81
N ASP A 116 14.43 2.52 -31.58
CA ASP A 116 14.50 3.12 -30.26
C ASP A 116 13.70 4.43 -30.22
N PHE A 117 12.52 4.36 -29.61
CA PHE A 117 11.59 5.49 -29.45
C PHE A 117 11.48 5.93 -27.98
N ALA A 118 12.54 5.72 -27.21
CA ALA A 118 12.54 5.99 -25.77
C ALA A 118 12.44 7.48 -25.41
N TYR A 119 11.96 7.76 -24.19
CA TYR A 119 11.89 9.10 -23.61
C TYR A 119 11.08 10.07 -24.48
N ASN A 120 9.89 9.64 -24.85
CA ASN A 120 8.88 10.47 -25.50
C ASN A 120 7.59 10.45 -24.67
N CYS A 121 6.54 11.10 -25.18
CA CYS A 121 5.21 11.14 -24.57
C CYS A 121 4.20 10.34 -25.41
N LEU A 122 4.65 9.34 -26.17
CA LEU A 122 3.83 8.61 -27.14
C LEU A 122 2.69 7.86 -26.45
N THR A 123 1.52 7.89 -27.08
CA THR A 123 0.29 7.26 -26.58
C THR A 123 -0.16 6.09 -27.46
N GLY A 124 -1.19 5.37 -27.03
CA GLY A 124 -1.73 4.22 -27.76
C GLY A 124 -1.06 2.89 -27.41
N THR A 125 -1.24 1.89 -28.26
CA THR A 125 -0.72 0.52 -28.09
C THR A 125 0.47 0.28 -29.03
N ILE A 126 1.20 -0.82 -28.83
CA ILE A 126 2.13 -1.31 -29.86
C ILE A 126 1.31 -1.81 -31.07
N PRO A 127 1.57 -1.33 -32.30
CA PRO A 127 0.83 -1.75 -33.50
C PRO A 127 0.98 -3.25 -33.76
N VAL A 128 -0.12 -3.92 -34.12
CA VAL A 128 -0.11 -5.38 -34.37
C VAL A 128 0.70 -5.75 -35.60
N GLU A 129 0.81 -4.80 -36.52
CA GLU A 129 1.58 -4.85 -37.75
C GLU A 129 3.07 -5.10 -37.49
N TRP A 130 3.60 -4.71 -36.33
CA TRP A 130 5.01 -4.95 -35.99
C TRP A 130 5.36 -6.44 -35.94
N GLY A 131 4.37 -7.31 -35.69
CA GLY A 131 4.54 -8.76 -35.68
C GLY A 131 4.93 -9.37 -37.04
N SER A 132 4.84 -8.61 -38.15
CA SER A 132 5.30 -9.04 -39.48
C SER A 132 6.70 -8.54 -39.84
N VAL A 133 7.30 -7.71 -38.99
CA VAL A 133 8.63 -7.10 -39.21
C VAL A 133 9.71 -7.94 -38.52
N THR A 134 10.90 -8.04 -39.12
CA THR A 134 12.01 -8.88 -38.62
C THR A 134 12.96 -8.13 -37.68
N LEU A 135 12.40 -7.47 -36.66
CA LEU A 135 13.17 -6.68 -35.70
C LEU A 135 14.07 -7.55 -34.80
N LYS A 136 15.22 -7.00 -34.43
CA LYS A 136 16.16 -7.53 -33.42
C LYS A 136 16.09 -6.75 -32.11
N SER A 137 15.81 -5.45 -32.18
CA SER A 137 15.77 -4.57 -31.00
C SER A 137 14.54 -3.67 -31.04
N ILE A 138 13.78 -3.68 -29.94
CA ILE A 138 12.67 -2.76 -29.69
C ILE A 138 12.89 -2.07 -28.35
N SER A 139 12.94 -0.74 -28.37
CA SER A 139 12.97 0.11 -27.18
C SER A 139 11.87 1.17 -27.28
N VAL A 140 10.94 1.15 -26.33
CA VAL A 140 9.91 2.19 -26.15
C VAL A 140 9.90 2.70 -24.71
N LEU A 141 11.06 2.60 -24.04
CA LEU A 141 11.30 3.02 -22.65
C LEU A 141 10.78 4.44 -22.39
N VAL A 142 10.03 4.65 -21.30
CA VAL A 142 9.51 5.95 -20.87
C VAL A 142 8.64 6.61 -21.95
N ASN A 143 7.37 6.20 -21.99
CA ASN A 143 6.31 6.75 -22.83
C ASN A 143 4.95 6.66 -22.10
N ARG A 144 3.84 7.00 -22.76
CA ARG A 144 2.45 6.86 -22.25
C ARG A 144 1.71 5.69 -22.91
N LEU A 145 2.43 4.69 -23.41
CA LEU A 145 1.83 3.54 -24.09
C LEU A 145 1.01 2.72 -23.10
N SER A 146 -0.16 2.25 -23.51
CA SER A 146 -1.12 1.56 -22.66
C SER A 146 -1.74 0.36 -23.37
N GLY A 147 -2.63 -0.36 -22.66
CA GLY A 147 -3.23 -1.60 -23.14
C GLY A 147 -2.35 -2.82 -22.89
N ASP A 148 -2.76 -3.97 -23.40
CA ASP A 148 -2.03 -5.23 -23.23
C ASP A 148 -0.78 -5.26 -24.13
N ILE A 149 0.27 -5.97 -23.70
CA ILE A 149 1.41 -6.28 -24.57
C ILE A 149 0.91 -7.18 -25.71
N PRO A 150 1.04 -6.80 -26.99
CA PRO A 150 0.48 -7.59 -28.07
C PRO A 150 1.15 -8.96 -28.23
N LYS A 151 0.34 -10.02 -28.29
CA LYS A 151 0.79 -11.41 -28.49
C LYS A 151 1.62 -11.60 -29.77
N VAL A 152 1.37 -10.78 -30.78
CA VAL A 152 2.07 -10.81 -32.08
C VAL A 152 3.57 -10.51 -31.97
N LEU A 153 4.03 -9.86 -30.88
CA LEU A 153 5.46 -9.69 -30.62
C LEU A 153 6.18 -11.04 -30.48
N GLY A 154 5.47 -12.09 -30.04
CA GLY A 154 5.99 -13.46 -30.00
C GLY A 154 6.28 -14.08 -31.37
N ASN A 155 5.84 -13.46 -32.47
CA ASN A 155 6.17 -13.91 -33.83
C ASN A 155 7.54 -13.41 -34.30
N ILE A 156 8.12 -12.41 -33.65
CA ILE A 156 9.40 -11.79 -34.05
C ILE A 156 10.56 -12.56 -33.44
N THR A 157 10.77 -13.82 -33.84
CA THR A 157 11.77 -14.73 -33.25
C THR A 157 13.23 -14.25 -33.39
N THR A 158 13.46 -13.21 -34.18
CA THR A 158 14.74 -12.50 -34.32
C THR A 158 15.05 -11.55 -33.17
N LEU A 159 14.09 -11.23 -32.30
CA LEU A 159 14.29 -10.30 -31.18
C LEU A 159 15.36 -10.80 -30.20
N THR A 160 16.32 -9.93 -29.95
CA THR A 160 17.36 -10.09 -28.92
C THR A 160 17.17 -9.09 -27.77
N TYR A 161 16.50 -7.96 -28.01
CA TYR A 161 16.29 -6.90 -27.02
C TYR A 161 14.85 -6.37 -27.07
N LEU A 162 14.13 -6.45 -25.94
CA LEU A 162 12.79 -5.90 -25.77
C LEU A 162 12.73 -5.07 -24.48
N ASN A 163 12.60 -3.75 -24.62
CA ASN A 163 12.45 -2.82 -23.51
C ASN A 163 11.14 -2.02 -23.60
N LEU A 164 10.24 -2.32 -22.67
CA LEU A 164 8.93 -1.69 -22.50
C LEU A 164 8.82 -0.89 -21.19
N GLU A 165 9.94 -0.64 -20.49
CA GLU A 165 9.96 -0.06 -19.15
C GLU A 165 9.35 1.36 -19.10
N GLY A 166 8.72 1.71 -17.99
CA GLY A 166 8.21 3.08 -17.76
C GLY A 166 7.05 3.48 -18.68
N ASN A 167 6.12 2.55 -18.91
CA ASN A 167 4.90 2.76 -19.68
C ASN A 167 3.66 2.48 -18.79
N ARG A 168 2.49 2.32 -19.40
CA ARG A 168 1.22 1.98 -18.76
C ARG A 168 0.65 0.68 -19.31
N PHE A 169 1.50 -0.25 -19.77
CA PHE A 169 1.05 -1.56 -20.23
C PHE A 169 0.36 -2.31 -19.09
N SER A 170 -0.79 -2.90 -19.40
CA SER A 170 -1.67 -3.60 -18.45
C SER A 170 -1.86 -5.06 -18.85
N GLY A 171 -2.73 -5.78 -18.12
CA GLY A 171 -3.05 -7.16 -18.43
C GLY A 171 -1.94 -8.14 -18.04
N MET A 172 -1.98 -9.34 -18.62
CA MET A 172 -1.01 -10.40 -18.35
C MET A 172 0.17 -10.34 -19.31
N ILE A 173 1.35 -10.76 -18.85
CA ILE A 173 2.50 -10.97 -19.73
C ILE A 173 2.17 -12.10 -20.74
N PRO A 174 2.22 -11.86 -22.06
CA PRO A 174 1.86 -12.87 -23.04
C PRO A 174 2.77 -14.09 -23.02
N SER A 175 2.19 -15.28 -22.97
CA SER A 175 2.92 -16.55 -23.04
C SER A 175 3.69 -16.72 -24.36
N GLU A 176 3.24 -16.06 -25.41
CA GLU A 176 3.83 -16.07 -26.75
C GLU A 176 5.24 -15.47 -26.78
N LEU A 177 5.58 -14.57 -25.84
CA LEU A 177 6.94 -14.05 -25.71
C LEU A 177 7.95 -15.16 -25.34
N GLY A 178 7.50 -16.29 -24.77
CA GLY A 178 8.33 -17.46 -24.52
C GLY A 178 8.86 -18.14 -25.79
N LYS A 179 8.34 -17.80 -26.99
CA LYS A 179 8.86 -18.29 -28.29
C LYS A 179 10.15 -17.58 -28.72
N LEU A 180 10.50 -16.47 -28.09
CA LEU A 180 11.63 -15.62 -28.46
C LEU A 180 12.96 -16.17 -27.94
N ILE A 181 13.36 -17.35 -28.40
CA ILE A 181 14.56 -18.06 -27.91
C ILE A 181 15.89 -17.30 -28.13
N SER A 182 15.89 -16.30 -29.01
CA SER A 182 17.05 -15.41 -29.25
C SER A 182 17.13 -14.25 -28.25
N LEU A 183 16.11 -14.07 -27.40
CA LEU A 183 15.98 -12.92 -26.51
C LEU A 183 17.06 -12.94 -25.42
N GLN A 184 17.77 -11.82 -25.30
CA GLN A 184 18.84 -11.61 -24.32
C GLN A 184 18.39 -10.63 -23.24
N ASN A 185 17.68 -9.57 -23.61
CA ASN A 185 17.19 -8.56 -22.68
C ASN A 185 15.66 -8.48 -22.74
N LEU A 186 15.01 -8.69 -21.60
CA LEU A 186 13.58 -8.50 -21.43
C LEU A 186 13.32 -7.58 -20.24
N ILE A 187 12.94 -6.34 -20.54
CA ILE A 187 12.78 -5.27 -19.56
C ILE A 187 11.33 -4.78 -19.61
N LEU A 188 10.56 -5.07 -18.56
CA LEU A 188 9.13 -4.75 -18.42
C LEU A 188 8.82 -3.89 -17.19
N SER A 189 9.86 -3.36 -16.52
CA SER A 189 9.74 -2.62 -15.25
C SER A 189 8.84 -1.38 -15.32
N SER A 190 8.24 -0.99 -14.20
CA SER A 190 7.41 0.21 -14.06
C SER A 190 6.25 0.27 -15.06
N ASN A 191 5.42 -0.76 -15.06
CA ASN A 191 4.17 -0.87 -15.82
C ASN A 191 3.00 -1.25 -14.89
N LEU A 192 1.84 -1.58 -15.45
CA LEU A 192 0.64 -2.03 -14.73
C LEU A 192 0.35 -3.51 -14.99
N LEU A 193 1.40 -4.32 -15.21
CA LEU A 193 1.26 -5.74 -15.56
C LEU A 193 0.78 -6.55 -14.35
N THR A 194 -0.05 -7.55 -14.60
CA THR A 194 -0.72 -8.40 -13.62
C THR A 194 -0.58 -9.88 -13.96
N GLY A 195 -1.03 -10.74 -13.04
CA GLY A 195 -0.99 -12.19 -13.23
C GLY A 195 0.38 -12.80 -12.98
N LYS A 196 0.53 -14.07 -13.36
CA LYS A 196 1.74 -14.86 -13.12
C LYS A 196 2.77 -14.69 -14.24
N LEU A 197 4.04 -14.94 -13.92
CA LEU A 197 5.06 -15.14 -14.95
C LEU A 197 4.73 -16.38 -15.82
N PRO A 198 4.79 -16.29 -17.16
CA PRO A 198 4.42 -17.42 -18.01
C PRO A 198 5.42 -18.58 -17.95
N GLU A 199 4.93 -19.81 -17.77
CA GLU A 199 5.75 -21.04 -17.80
C GLU A 199 6.57 -21.20 -19.10
N THR A 200 6.08 -20.63 -20.21
CA THR A 200 6.81 -20.62 -21.49
C THR A 200 8.13 -19.86 -21.44
N PHE A 201 8.35 -19.00 -20.44
CA PHE A 201 9.62 -18.28 -20.27
C PHE A 201 10.77 -19.21 -19.85
N SER A 202 10.47 -20.43 -19.43
CA SER A 202 11.45 -21.50 -19.24
C SER A 202 12.30 -21.78 -20.50
N GLY A 203 11.80 -21.45 -21.69
CA GLY A 203 12.51 -21.59 -22.98
C GLY A 203 13.44 -20.43 -23.35
N LEU A 204 13.44 -19.32 -22.60
CA LEU A 204 14.27 -18.13 -22.87
C LEU A 204 15.70 -18.30 -22.35
N THR A 205 16.40 -19.35 -22.78
CA THR A 205 17.70 -19.76 -22.22
C THR A 205 18.86 -18.80 -22.50
N ASN A 206 18.68 -17.85 -23.43
CA ASN A 206 19.68 -16.85 -23.82
C ASN A 206 19.58 -15.54 -23.04
N LEU A 207 18.64 -15.41 -22.09
CA LEU A 207 18.48 -14.21 -21.29
C LEU A 207 19.75 -13.89 -20.49
N THR A 208 20.20 -12.65 -20.62
CA THR A 208 21.32 -12.03 -19.87
C THR A 208 20.81 -10.96 -18.91
N ASP A 209 19.67 -10.33 -19.19
CA ASP A 209 19.07 -9.28 -18.39
C ASP A 209 17.54 -9.42 -18.33
N PHE A 210 17.00 -9.64 -17.13
CA PHE A 210 15.57 -9.76 -16.90
C PHE A 210 15.12 -8.82 -15.77
N ARG A 211 14.21 -7.89 -16.09
CA ARG A 211 13.72 -6.89 -15.14
C ARG A 211 12.23 -6.69 -15.27
N ILE A 212 11.51 -6.76 -14.16
CA ILE A 212 10.05 -6.65 -14.12
C ILE A 212 9.55 -5.84 -12.91
N ASN A 213 10.41 -4.99 -12.35
CA ASN A 213 10.15 -4.24 -11.12
C ASN A 213 8.90 -3.37 -11.21
N ASP A 214 8.34 -2.94 -10.08
CA ASP A 214 7.22 -1.97 -10.03
C ASP A 214 6.07 -2.37 -10.98
N ASN A 215 5.57 -3.59 -10.78
CA ASN A 215 4.38 -4.16 -11.44
C ASN A 215 3.46 -4.74 -10.37
N SER A 216 2.29 -5.26 -10.77
CA SER A 216 1.29 -5.88 -9.88
C SER A 216 1.11 -7.36 -10.19
N LEU A 217 2.22 -8.08 -10.37
CA LEU A 217 2.25 -9.52 -10.65
C LEU A 217 1.83 -10.32 -9.41
N SER A 218 1.59 -11.62 -9.60
CA SER A 218 1.20 -12.53 -8.54
C SER A 218 1.82 -13.92 -8.70
N GLY A 219 1.73 -14.73 -7.64
CA GLY A 219 2.30 -16.07 -7.60
C GLY A 219 3.81 -16.08 -7.26
N PRO A 220 4.40 -17.28 -7.15
CA PRO A 220 5.79 -17.43 -6.74
C PRO A 220 6.76 -16.99 -7.83
N ILE A 221 7.99 -16.69 -7.45
CA ILE A 221 9.13 -16.67 -8.38
C ILE A 221 9.30 -18.10 -8.93
N PRO A 222 9.15 -18.36 -10.24
CA PRO A 222 9.11 -19.73 -10.74
C PRO A 222 10.46 -20.45 -10.70
N ASP A 223 10.44 -21.76 -10.43
CA ASP A 223 11.66 -22.58 -10.37
C ASP A 223 12.39 -22.68 -11.72
N TYR A 224 11.72 -22.43 -12.85
CA TYR A 224 12.38 -22.43 -14.17
C TYR A 224 13.41 -21.30 -14.34
N VAL A 225 13.51 -20.35 -13.40
CA VAL A 225 14.58 -19.34 -13.37
C VAL A 225 15.97 -19.97 -13.49
N GLN A 226 16.16 -21.21 -12.98
CA GLN A 226 17.40 -21.99 -13.14
C GLN A 226 17.82 -22.26 -14.60
N ASN A 227 16.88 -22.15 -15.56
CA ASN A 227 17.15 -22.39 -16.97
C ASN A 227 17.91 -21.23 -17.63
N TRP A 228 17.86 -20.02 -17.04
CA TRP A 228 18.47 -18.81 -17.58
C TRP A 228 19.96 -18.72 -17.23
N ARG A 229 20.74 -19.74 -17.58
CA ARG A 229 22.16 -19.86 -17.19
C ARG A 229 23.08 -18.75 -17.74
N GLN A 230 22.60 -17.95 -18.70
CA GLN A 230 23.31 -16.79 -19.24
C GLN A 230 23.04 -15.50 -18.45
N LEU A 231 22.14 -15.53 -17.46
CA LEU A 231 21.64 -14.34 -16.77
C LEU A 231 22.75 -13.68 -15.95
N ALA A 232 23.02 -12.42 -16.27
CA ALA A 232 23.96 -11.55 -15.56
C ALA A 232 23.23 -10.58 -14.63
N LYS A 233 21.99 -10.22 -14.96
CA LYS A 233 21.19 -9.26 -14.20
C LYS A 233 19.75 -9.73 -14.02
N LEU A 234 19.31 -9.77 -12.76
CA LEU A 234 17.95 -10.13 -12.35
C LEU A 234 17.41 -9.10 -11.36
N GLU A 235 16.37 -8.37 -11.78
CA GLU A 235 15.68 -7.41 -10.92
C GLU A 235 14.19 -7.74 -10.77
N LEU A 236 13.81 -8.04 -9.52
CA LEU A 236 12.47 -8.45 -9.08
C LEU A 236 12.03 -7.66 -7.83
N HIS A 237 12.29 -6.35 -7.75
CA HIS A 237 11.84 -5.53 -6.62
C HIS A 237 10.43 -4.97 -6.85
N ALA A 238 9.60 -4.99 -5.81
CA ALA A 238 8.23 -4.46 -5.84
C ALA A 238 7.36 -5.02 -6.98
N THR A 239 7.52 -6.30 -7.28
CA THR A 239 6.84 -6.98 -8.40
C THR A 239 5.44 -7.47 -8.06
N GLY A 240 5.15 -7.67 -6.76
CA GLY A 240 3.98 -8.39 -6.28
C GLY A 240 4.17 -9.91 -6.20
N LEU A 241 5.32 -10.43 -6.66
CA LEU A 241 5.65 -11.86 -6.54
C LEU A 241 5.80 -12.29 -5.08
N GLU A 242 5.49 -13.56 -4.85
CA GLU A 242 5.53 -14.19 -3.55
C GLU A 242 6.82 -15.03 -3.38
N GLY A 243 7.30 -15.07 -2.14
CA GLY A 243 8.40 -15.94 -1.73
C GLY A 243 7.96 -17.40 -1.54
N PRO A 244 8.91 -18.31 -1.32
CA PRO A 244 10.33 -18.04 -1.07
C PRO A 244 11.14 -17.68 -2.33
N VAL A 245 12.36 -17.17 -2.14
CA VAL A 245 13.34 -17.08 -3.22
C VAL A 245 13.72 -18.52 -3.61
N PRO A 246 13.63 -18.92 -4.89
CA PRO A 246 13.88 -20.29 -5.30
C PRO A 246 15.29 -20.74 -4.94
N GLY A 247 15.43 -21.89 -4.26
CA GLY A 247 16.74 -22.39 -3.80
C GLY A 247 17.68 -22.76 -4.95
N ASN A 248 17.13 -23.04 -6.13
CA ASN A 248 17.88 -23.34 -7.35
C ASN A 248 18.41 -22.09 -8.08
N ILE A 249 18.17 -20.88 -7.53
CA ILE A 249 18.77 -19.65 -8.06
C ILE A 249 20.30 -19.73 -8.07
N SER A 250 20.89 -20.52 -7.16
CA SER A 250 22.34 -20.76 -7.04
C SER A 250 23.01 -21.21 -8.35
N VAL A 251 22.26 -21.86 -9.26
CA VAL A 251 22.75 -22.36 -10.55
C VAL A 251 23.12 -21.22 -11.50
N LEU A 252 22.63 -20.00 -11.26
CA LEU A 252 22.87 -18.81 -12.06
C LEU A 252 24.24 -18.18 -11.76
N ASN A 253 25.31 -18.94 -11.99
CA ASN A 253 26.69 -18.56 -11.65
C ASN A 253 27.26 -17.36 -12.44
N LYS A 254 26.55 -16.89 -13.49
CA LYS A 254 26.89 -15.67 -14.23
C LYS A 254 26.25 -14.40 -13.67
N LEU A 255 25.38 -14.51 -12.67
CA LEU A 255 24.75 -13.34 -12.04
C LEU A 255 25.81 -12.43 -11.40
N THR A 256 25.78 -11.17 -11.82
CA THR A 256 26.55 -10.08 -11.23
C THR A 256 25.67 -9.12 -10.44
N ASP A 257 24.38 -9.03 -10.79
CA ASP A 257 23.41 -8.12 -10.17
C ASP A 257 22.11 -8.87 -9.86
N LEU A 258 21.88 -9.14 -8.57
CA LEU A 258 20.68 -9.82 -8.08
C LEU A 258 19.94 -8.89 -7.12
N ARG A 259 18.73 -8.45 -7.52
CA ARG A 259 17.88 -7.59 -6.70
C ARG A 259 16.48 -8.19 -6.57
N ILE A 260 16.14 -8.63 -5.37
CA ILE A 260 14.79 -9.10 -5.01
C ILE A 260 14.37 -8.31 -3.78
N SER A 261 13.18 -7.71 -3.81
CA SER A 261 12.65 -7.04 -2.63
C SER A 261 11.14 -7.06 -2.51
N ASP A 262 10.69 -6.90 -1.27
CA ASP A 262 9.28 -6.68 -0.92
C ASP A 262 8.37 -7.84 -1.39
N ILE A 263 8.87 -9.08 -1.25
CA ILE A 263 8.12 -10.31 -1.54
C ILE A 263 7.37 -10.78 -0.29
N ASN A 264 6.10 -11.13 -0.47
CA ASN A 264 5.28 -11.71 0.61
C ASN A 264 5.43 -13.23 0.61
N GLY A 265 5.42 -13.88 1.77
CA GLY A 265 5.52 -15.33 1.82
C GLY A 265 5.88 -15.86 3.21
N PRO A 266 5.96 -17.18 3.39
CA PRO A 266 6.42 -17.78 4.64
C PRO A 266 7.87 -17.36 4.95
N SER A 267 8.28 -17.52 6.21
CA SER A 267 9.66 -17.25 6.58
C SER A 267 10.58 -18.28 5.92
N GLN A 268 11.71 -17.82 5.39
CA GLN A 268 12.68 -18.66 4.68
C GLN A 268 14.08 -18.50 5.29
N GLY A 269 14.96 -19.48 5.06
CA GLY A 269 16.38 -19.34 5.36
C GLY A 269 17.10 -18.46 4.34
N PHE A 270 18.36 -18.13 4.60
CA PHE A 270 19.19 -17.43 3.61
C PHE A 270 19.38 -18.30 2.35
N PRO A 271 19.10 -17.78 1.13
CA PRO A 271 19.23 -18.57 -0.09
C PRO A 271 20.69 -18.98 -0.34
N LEU A 272 20.90 -20.19 -0.85
CA LEU A 272 22.24 -20.67 -1.18
C LEU A 272 22.78 -19.88 -2.39
N LEU A 273 23.86 -19.12 -2.19
CA LEU A 273 24.49 -18.28 -3.23
C LEU A 273 26.01 -18.54 -3.35
N ASN A 274 26.49 -19.66 -2.80
CA ASN A 274 27.90 -20.03 -2.73
C ASN A 274 28.58 -20.16 -4.11
N ASP A 275 27.85 -20.59 -5.14
CA ASP A 275 28.37 -20.79 -6.48
C ASP A 275 28.37 -19.50 -7.35
N MET A 276 27.82 -18.40 -6.82
CA MET A 276 27.77 -17.09 -7.49
C MET A 276 29.02 -16.25 -7.22
N GLY A 277 30.20 -16.78 -7.54
CA GLY A 277 31.48 -16.12 -7.25
C GLY A 277 31.73 -14.77 -7.96
N GLY A 278 30.89 -14.40 -8.93
CA GLY A 278 30.94 -13.13 -9.67
C GLY A 278 29.98 -12.05 -9.18
N LEU A 279 29.22 -12.29 -8.12
CA LEU A 279 28.18 -11.37 -7.66
C LEU A 279 28.78 -10.04 -7.17
N VAL A 280 28.29 -8.92 -7.70
CA VAL A 280 28.72 -7.54 -7.38
C VAL A 280 27.66 -6.82 -6.55
N ILE A 281 26.38 -7.01 -6.88
CA ILE A 281 25.24 -6.42 -6.17
C ILE A 281 24.33 -7.53 -5.69
N LEU A 282 24.07 -7.56 -4.38
CA LEU A 282 23.09 -8.44 -3.74
C LEU A 282 22.11 -7.60 -2.93
N VAL A 283 20.87 -7.55 -3.40
CA VAL A 283 19.74 -6.94 -2.68
C VAL A 283 18.71 -8.03 -2.42
N LEU A 284 18.51 -8.38 -1.16
CA LEU A 284 17.46 -9.29 -0.67
C LEU A 284 16.68 -8.58 0.44
N ARG A 285 16.00 -7.50 0.11
CA ARG A 285 15.35 -6.62 1.09
C ARG A 285 13.92 -7.05 1.35
N ASN A 286 13.47 -7.06 2.61
CA ASN A 286 12.07 -7.33 2.95
C ASN A 286 11.55 -8.63 2.29
N CYS A 287 12.34 -9.70 2.42
CA CYS A 287 12.09 -11.01 1.80
C CYS A 287 11.70 -12.10 2.82
N ASN A 288 11.41 -11.71 4.07
CA ASN A 288 11.11 -12.62 5.18
C ASN A 288 12.20 -13.67 5.45
N ILE A 289 13.47 -13.31 5.19
CA ILE A 289 14.64 -14.18 5.38
C ILE A 289 15.01 -14.21 6.88
N SER A 290 15.34 -15.39 7.39
CA SER A 290 15.71 -15.64 8.78
C SER A 290 16.98 -16.48 8.88
N GLY A 291 17.54 -16.59 10.08
CA GLY A 291 18.82 -17.24 10.33
C GLY A 291 20.00 -16.29 10.21
N GLU A 292 21.21 -16.85 10.18
CA GLU A 292 22.45 -16.06 10.12
C GLU A 292 22.85 -15.73 8.68
N VAL A 293 23.58 -14.62 8.50
CA VAL A 293 24.21 -14.30 7.21
C VAL A 293 25.39 -15.25 6.98
N PRO A 294 25.38 -16.09 5.92
CA PRO A 294 26.41 -17.10 5.72
C PRO A 294 27.83 -16.53 5.59
N ALA A 295 28.82 -17.24 6.13
CA ALA A 295 30.23 -16.82 6.14
C ALA A 295 30.82 -16.54 4.74
N TYR A 296 30.31 -17.20 3.69
CA TYR A 296 30.78 -16.98 2.32
C TYR A 296 30.38 -15.60 1.76
N ILE A 297 29.29 -14.99 2.25
CA ILE A 297 28.86 -13.64 1.86
C ILE A 297 29.90 -12.62 2.36
N TRP A 298 30.26 -12.70 3.64
CA TRP A 298 31.27 -11.83 4.25
C TRP A 298 32.67 -11.98 3.62
N ASN A 299 32.96 -13.16 3.08
CA ASN A 299 34.26 -13.47 2.47
C ASN A 299 34.28 -13.27 0.94
N SER A 300 33.20 -12.76 0.35
CA SER A 300 33.16 -12.49 -1.09
C SER A 300 34.24 -11.48 -1.50
N ARG A 301 34.83 -11.71 -2.68
CA ARG A 301 35.91 -10.88 -3.26
C ARG A 301 35.40 -9.93 -4.35
N THR A 302 34.15 -10.06 -4.77
CA THR A 302 33.55 -9.28 -5.85
C THR A 302 32.39 -8.41 -5.37
N LEU A 303 31.75 -8.80 -4.26
CA LEU A 303 30.55 -8.14 -3.75
C LEU A 303 30.89 -6.73 -3.26
N GLN A 304 30.22 -5.74 -3.86
CA GLN A 304 30.33 -4.32 -3.52
C GLN A 304 29.12 -3.83 -2.73
N THR A 305 27.92 -4.28 -3.10
CA THR A 305 26.67 -3.88 -2.43
C THR A 305 26.01 -5.09 -1.82
N LEU A 306 25.79 -5.02 -0.50
CA LEU A 306 25.05 -5.99 0.29
C LEU A 306 23.88 -5.28 0.99
N ASP A 307 22.66 -5.47 0.50
CA ASP A 307 21.44 -4.99 1.13
C ASP A 307 20.57 -6.17 1.58
N LEU A 308 20.52 -6.39 2.88
CA LEU A 308 19.69 -7.41 3.53
C LEU A 308 18.66 -6.77 4.47
N SER A 309 18.29 -5.52 4.20
CA SER A 309 17.45 -4.71 5.07
C SER A 309 16.05 -5.31 5.25
N PHE A 310 15.43 -5.05 6.41
CA PHE A 310 14.05 -5.39 6.74
C PHE A 310 13.74 -6.89 6.68
N ASN A 311 14.67 -7.74 7.16
CA ASN A 311 14.47 -9.18 7.28
C ASN A 311 14.40 -9.59 8.77
N LYS A 312 14.55 -10.89 9.06
CA LYS A 312 14.58 -11.48 10.40
C LYS A 312 15.94 -12.13 10.67
N LEU A 313 17.01 -11.55 10.13
CA LEU A 313 18.36 -12.09 10.28
C LEU A 313 18.84 -11.95 11.73
N VAL A 314 19.55 -12.97 12.20
CA VAL A 314 20.13 -13.07 13.55
C VAL A 314 21.63 -13.34 13.46
N GLY A 315 22.29 -13.47 14.62
CA GLY A 315 23.72 -13.75 14.70
C GLY A 315 24.56 -12.48 14.90
N GLU A 316 25.88 -12.64 14.84
CA GLU A 316 26.85 -11.57 15.04
C GLU A 316 27.50 -11.15 13.72
N ILE A 317 27.98 -9.90 13.66
CA ILE A 317 28.87 -9.45 12.58
C ILE A 317 30.24 -10.14 12.77
N PRO A 318 30.82 -10.78 11.74
CA PRO A 318 32.06 -11.54 11.91
C PRO A 318 33.25 -10.68 12.37
N LYS A 319 33.98 -11.19 13.37
CA LYS A 319 35.22 -10.58 13.88
C LYS A 319 36.32 -10.44 12.82
N SER A 320 36.28 -11.24 11.76
CA SER A 320 37.18 -11.13 10.61
C SER A 320 36.38 -11.14 9.32
N ILE A 321 36.52 -10.08 8.54
CA ILE A 321 36.04 -10.00 7.16
C ILE A 321 37.27 -10.10 6.26
N SER A 322 37.14 -10.77 5.10
CA SER A 322 38.23 -10.90 4.12
C SER A 322 38.92 -9.56 3.88
N VAL A 323 40.26 -9.54 3.95
CA VAL A 323 41.07 -8.35 3.63
C VAL A 323 40.85 -7.93 2.16
N ARG A 324 40.53 -8.90 1.29
CA ARG A 324 40.21 -8.69 -0.13
C ARG A 324 38.72 -8.40 -0.40
N SER A 325 37.91 -8.18 0.64
CA SER A 325 36.51 -7.79 0.46
C SER A 325 36.43 -6.45 -0.25
N MET A 326 35.51 -6.33 -1.21
CA MET A 326 35.25 -5.11 -1.99
C MET A 326 33.97 -4.40 -1.57
N LEU A 327 33.40 -4.75 -0.40
CA LEU A 327 32.17 -4.15 0.11
C LEU A 327 32.35 -2.63 0.22
N LYS A 328 31.39 -1.91 -0.35
CA LYS A 328 31.25 -0.45 -0.29
C LYS A 328 29.97 -0.05 0.42
N PHE A 329 28.89 -0.79 0.19
CA PHE A 329 27.58 -0.54 0.77
C PHE A 329 27.08 -1.77 1.50
N VAL A 330 26.80 -1.64 2.79
CA VAL A 330 26.31 -2.70 3.66
C VAL A 330 25.10 -2.19 4.42
N PHE A 331 23.90 -2.59 3.99
CA PHE A 331 22.64 -2.22 4.63
C PHE A 331 22.04 -3.44 5.32
N LEU A 332 22.00 -3.39 6.65
CA LEU A 332 21.47 -4.44 7.52
C LEU A 332 20.33 -3.93 8.40
N THR A 333 19.76 -2.77 8.06
CA THR A 333 18.74 -2.11 8.87
C THR A 333 17.51 -2.99 9.05
N GLY A 334 16.85 -2.92 10.21
CA GLY A 334 15.59 -3.62 10.45
C GLY A 334 15.73 -5.15 10.49
N ASN A 335 16.74 -5.64 11.22
CA ASN A 335 16.99 -7.07 11.47
C ASN A 335 17.03 -7.34 12.98
N SER A 336 17.51 -8.52 13.39
CA SER A 336 17.70 -8.91 14.79
C SER A 336 19.15 -9.32 15.08
N LEU A 337 20.11 -8.65 14.43
CA LEU A 337 21.54 -8.88 14.64
C LEU A 337 21.96 -8.49 16.06
N SER A 338 22.96 -9.18 16.59
CA SER A 338 23.45 -9.03 17.97
C SER A 338 24.98 -8.98 18.02
N GLY A 339 25.57 -8.89 19.22
CA GLY A 339 27.02 -8.79 19.39
C GLY A 339 27.55 -7.36 19.28
N TYR A 340 28.87 -7.21 19.14
CA TYR A 340 29.54 -5.90 19.05
C TYR A 340 29.79 -5.51 17.59
N VAL A 341 29.82 -4.21 17.30
CA VAL A 341 30.33 -3.70 16.02
C VAL A 341 31.85 -3.86 16.02
N THR A 342 32.37 -4.68 15.12
CA THR A 342 33.79 -5.03 15.05
C THR A 342 34.55 -4.07 14.14
N GLU A 343 35.82 -3.77 14.45
CA GLU A 343 36.69 -2.96 13.58
C GLU A 343 36.88 -3.57 12.18
N SER A 344 36.68 -4.88 12.02
CA SER A 344 36.79 -5.58 10.74
C SER A 344 35.82 -5.07 9.65
N ILE A 345 34.66 -4.53 10.04
CA ILE A 345 33.65 -3.99 9.12
C ILE A 345 33.71 -2.46 8.98
N LEU A 346 34.39 -1.79 9.91
CA LEU A 346 34.58 -0.34 9.93
C LEU A 346 35.80 0.06 9.10
N LYS A 347 35.82 -0.33 7.82
CA LYS A 347 36.90 0.06 6.90
C LYS A 347 36.59 1.40 6.24
N ASP A 348 37.63 2.19 5.99
CA ASP A 348 37.52 3.47 5.27
C ASP A 348 36.78 3.30 3.93
N GLY A 349 35.78 4.15 3.70
CA GLY A 349 34.97 4.16 2.47
C GLY A 349 33.77 3.21 2.46
N ILE A 350 33.56 2.40 3.49
CA ILE A 350 32.34 1.58 3.64
C ILE A 350 31.20 2.42 4.21
N ASN A 351 30.04 2.36 3.54
CA ASN A 351 28.77 2.84 4.05
C ASN A 351 28.06 1.68 4.77
N LEU A 352 27.90 1.79 6.09
CA LEU A 352 27.42 0.72 6.95
C LEU A 352 26.17 1.16 7.72
N ASP A 353 25.03 0.55 7.41
CA ASP A 353 23.79 0.77 8.14
C ASP A 353 23.43 -0.42 9.03
N LEU A 354 23.41 -0.18 10.33
CA LEU A 354 23.07 -1.14 11.38
C LEU A 354 21.83 -0.71 12.18
N SER A 355 21.08 0.27 11.69
CA SER A 355 19.92 0.81 12.38
C SER A 355 18.85 -0.27 12.63
N TYR A 356 18.04 -0.12 13.68
CA TYR A 356 16.98 -1.07 14.02
C TYR A 356 17.46 -2.54 14.12
N ASN A 357 18.40 -2.79 15.04
CA ASN A 357 18.93 -4.13 15.36
C ASN A 357 19.00 -4.34 16.89
N ASN A 358 19.58 -5.45 17.34
CA ASN A 358 19.76 -5.82 18.74
C ASN A 358 21.24 -5.87 19.15
N LEU A 359 22.07 -4.98 18.60
CA LEU A 359 23.50 -4.92 18.87
C LEU A 359 23.79 -4.46 20.30
N THR A 360 24.99 -4.79 20.76
CA THR A 360 25.51 -4.28 22.04
C THR A 360 25.76 -2.78 21.90
N ARG A 361 25.32 -2.03 22.92
CA ARG A 361 25.46 -0.57 22.95
C ARG A 361 26.92 -0.14 22.80
N GLN A 362 27.15 0.88 21.97
CA GLN A 362 28.46 1.45 21.73
C GLN A 362 28.71 2.64 22.65
N GLY A 363 29.87 2.69 23.31
CA GLY A 363 30.30 3.87 24.07
C GLY A 363 30.92 4.93 23.15
N PRO A 364 31.04 6.19 23.60
CA PRO A 364 31.70 7.27 22.85
C PRO A 364 33.13 6.90 22.41
N ASP A 365 33.85 6.12 23.22
CA ASP A 365 35.22 5.71 22.96
C ASP A 365 35.33 4.52 22.00
N GLN A 366 34.21 3.85 21.66
CA GLN A 366 34.22 2.69 20.79
C GLN A 366 34.48 3.09 19.33
N PRO A 367 35.17 2.24 18.53
CA PRO A 367 35.54 2.55 17.16
C PRO A 367 34.39 3.02 16.29
N ALA A 368 33.18 2.48 16.45
CA ALA A 368 31.98 2.85 15.67
C ALA A 368 31.38 4.24 16.01
N CYS A 369 31.85 4.88 17.09
CA CYS A 369 31.38 6.18 17.56
C CYS A 369 32.41 7.31 17.42
N GLN A 370 33.63 7.02 16.92
CA GLN A 370 34.70 8.01 16.74
C GLN A 370 34.61 8.74 15.40
N GLN A 371 34.69 10.08 15.37
CA GLN A 371 34.41 10.87 14.17
C GLN A 371 35.37 10.63 12.98
N ASN A 372 36.62 10.23 13.21
CA ASN A 372 37.65 10.16 12.17
C ASN A 372 37.63 8.89 11.30
N MET A 373 36.80 7.88 11.62
CA MET A 373 36.65 6.64 10.82
C MET A 373 35.20 6.34 10.37
N ASN A 374 34.20 7.17 10.75
CA ASN A 374 32.77 6.77 10.73
C ASN A 374 31.82 7.72 9.98
N LEU A 375 32.27 8.46 8.96
CA LEU A 375 31.41 9.40 8.24
C LEU A 375 30.10 8.77 7.69
N TYR A 376 30.08 7.44 7.48
CA TYR A 376 28.97 6.68 6.92
C TYR A 376 28.57 5.44 7.75
N VAL A 377 28.56 5.55 9.08
CA VAL A 377 28.01 4.50 9.96
C VAL A 377 26.69 4.97 10.58
N ASN A 378 25.62 4.24 10.30
CA ASN A 378 24.31 4.50 10.89
C ASN A 378 24.01 3.51 12.02
N LEU A 379 23.95 4.03 13.25
CA LEU A 379 23.66 3.26 14.47
C LEU A 379 22.28 3.59 15.08
N TYR A 380 21.41 4.29 14.36
CA TYR A 380 20.10 4.71 14.87
C TYR A 380 19.27 3.52 15.38
N LYS A 381 18.89 3.49 16.67
CA LYS A 381 18.17 2.35 17.29
C LYS A 381 18.82 0.98 17.00
N SER A 382 20.14 0.93 16.90
CA SER A 382 20.90 -0.30 16.64
C SER A 382 20.97 -1.27 17.84
N SER A 383 20.66 -0.78 19.05
CA SER A 383 20.68 -1.56 20.30
C SER A 383 19.28 -1.72 20.89
N SER A 384 18.99 -2.92 21.39
CA SER A 384 17.75 -3.21 22.14
C SER A 384 17.82 -2.82 23.62
N THR A 385 19.03 -2.53 24.12
CA THR A 385 19.29 -2.17 25.51
C THR A 385 19.20 -0.67 25.76
N GLY A 386 18.66 -0.28 26.92
CA GLY A 386 18.51 1.11 27.36
C GLY A 386 17.08 1.67 27.22
N SER A 387 16.88 2.87 27.78
CA SER A 387 15.64 3.64 27.64
C SER A 387 15.39 4.08 26.18
N SER A 388 14.17 4.48 25.82
CA SER A 388 13.85 4.93 24.45
C SER A 388 14.81 6.01 23.93
N ILE A 389 15.15 6.98 24.77
CA ILE A 389 16.10 8.05 24.43
C ILE A 389 17.52 7.50 24.21
N GLN A 390 17.95 6.53 25.02
CA GLN A 390 19.27 5.91 24.86
C GLN A 390 19.39 5.09 23.57
N ARG A 391 18.27 4.58 23.04
CA ARG A 391 18.25 3.85 21.75
C ARG A 391 18.38 4.79 20.56
N VAL A 392 17.80 5.99 20.62
CA VAL A 392 17.95 7.01 19.56
C VAL A 392 19.29 7.74 19.63
N LEU A 393 20.01 7.66 20.76
CA LEU A 393 21.35 8.23 20.99
C LEU A 393 22.42 7.12 21.23
N PRO A 394 22.79 6.34 20.19
CA PRO A 394 23.56 5.11 20.33
C PRO A 394 24.99 5.32 20.86
N CYS A 395 25.60 6.49 20.63
CA CYS A 395 26.99 6.81 20.99
C CYS A 395 27.14 7.66 22.27
N THR A 396 26.13 7.69 23.14
CA THR A 396 26.15 8.50 24.36
C THR A 396 26.17 7.66 25.63
N ASN A 397 26.97 8.06 26.63
CA ASN A 397 26.95 7.44 27.95
C ASN A 397 25.90 8.12 28.83
N GLY A 398 24.83 7.40 29.18
CA GLY A 398 23.88 7.85 30.21
C GLY A 398 23.27 9.24 29.99
N PHE A 399 22.53 9.44 28.90
CA PHE A 399 21.84 10.71 28.62
C PHE A 399 20.50 10.80 29.33
N SER A 400 20.22 11.95 29.95
CA SER A 400 18.93 12.34 30.52
C SER A 400 18.53 13.73 29.99
N CYS A 401 17.25 13.91 29.67
CA CYS A 401 16.75 15.18 29.14
C CYS A 401 16.87 16.30 30.18
N PRO A 402 17.60 17.40 29.87
CA PRO A 402 17.71 18.54 30.78
C PRO A 402 16.40 19.34 30.87
N LYS A 403 15.72 19.51 29.72
CA LYS A 403 14.39 20.12 29.58
C LYS A 403 13.63 19.35 28.50
N TYR A 404 12.31 19.26 28.65
CA TYR A 404 11.44 18.71 27.61
C TYR A 404 10.91 19.86 26.75
N GLY A 405 11.03 19.71 25.42
CA GLY A 405 10.48 20.64 24.46
C GLY A 405 9.01 20.33 24.18
N CYS A 406 8.30 21.34 23.67
CA CYS A 406 6.87 21.27 23.44
C CYS A 406 6.45 21.27 21.98
N SER A 407 7.29 21.75 21.08
CA SER A 407 7.05 21.71 19.64
C SER A 407 8.38 21.53 18.93
N PHE A 408 8.31 21.20 17.65
CA PHE A 408 9.52 21.06 16.84
C PHE A 408 9.22 21.19 15.34
N HIS A 409 10.05 21.98 14.65
CA HIS A 409 9.86 22.32 13.23
C HIS A 409 11.16 22.17 12.45
N VAL A 410 11.13 21.42 11.34
CA VAL A 410 12.29 21.11 10.49
C VAL A 410 12.08 21.57 9.07
N ASN A 411 13.04 22.32 8.52
CA ASN A 411 13.20 22.55 7.10
C ASN A 411 14.14 21.48 6.51
N ALA A 412 13.56 20.42 5.98
CA ALA A 412 14.30 19.25 5.52
C ALA A 412 15.05 19.56 4.22
N GLY A 413 16.38 19.46 4.27
CA GLY A 413 17.28 19.84 3.19
C GLY A 413 17.48 21.35 3.01
N GLY A 414 16.79 22.18 3.79
CA GLY A 414 16.87 23.64 3.72
C GLY A 414 17.70 24.26 4.84
N ASN A 415 17.91 25.57 4.75
CA ASN A 415 18.52 26.37 5.82
C ASN A 415 17.46 26.75 6.86
N TYR A 416 17.91 27.28 8.01
CA TYR A 416 17.00 27.90 8.97
C TYR A 416 16.08 28.93 8.29
N VAL A 417 14.78 28.85 8.54
CA VAL A 417 13.79 29.77 7.96
C VAL A 417 12.68 30.08 8.96
N THR A 418 12.29 31.34 9.05
CA THR A 418 11.11 31.76 9.82
C THR A 418 9.97 32.04 8.85
N THR A 419 8.82 31.44 9.11
CA THR A 419 7.61 31.63 8.30
C THR A 419 6.50 32.27 9.14
N HIS A 420 5.75 33.18 8.54
CA HIS A 420 4.58 33.79 9.18
C HIS A 420 3.35 32.91 8.93
N ALA A 421 2.85 32.24 9.97
CA ALA A 421 1.65 31.41 9.90
C ALA A 421 0.69 31.78 11.04
N ARG A 422 -0.59 32.03 10.72
CA ARG A 422 -1.66 32.30 11.71
C ARG A 422 -1.35 33.42 12.74
N ASN A 423 -0.69 34.51 12.30
CA ASN A 423 -0.25 35.64 13.14
C ASN A 423 0.85 35.32 14.17
N GLU A 424 1.55 34.18 14.02
CA GLU A 424 2.72 33.83 14.82
C GLU A 424 3.92 33.49 13.91
N ASP A 425 5.12 33.77 14.41
CA ASP A 425 6.37 33.49 13.72
C ASP A 425 6.83 32.08 14.11
N VAL A 426 6.79 31.15 13.15
CA VAL A 426 7.26 29.77 13.35
C VAL A 426 8.63 29.62 12.72
N SER A 427 9.61 29.21 13.52
CA SER A 427 10.99 29.02 13.12
C SER A 427 11.26 27.54 12.82
N TYR A 428 11.76 27.25 11.63
CA TYR A 428 12.13 25.92 11.18
C TYR A 428 13.64 25.78 11.16
N GLU A 429 14.15 24.76 11.84
CA GLU A 429 15.57 24.41 11.80
C GLU A 429 15.92 23.67 10.51
N GLY A 430 17.02 24.08 9.90
CA GLY A 430 17.49 23.48 8.65
C GLY A 430 18.57 22.43 8.85
N ASP A 431 18.55 21.37 8.04
CA ASP A 431 19.65 20.40 7.95
C ASP A 431 20.49 20.51 6.65
N ALA A 432 20.40 21.62 5.91
CA ALA A 432 21.17 21.82 4.67
C ALA A 432 22.70 21.69 4.86
N GLY A 433 23.21 22.06 6.04
CA GLY A 433 24.62 21.94 6.39
C GLY A 433 25.07 20.52 6.78
N VAL A 434 24.13 19.58 6.90
CA VAL A 434 24.43 18.19 7.25
C VAL A 434 24.69 17.39 5.98
N GLU A 435 25.96 17.03 5.78
CA GLU A 435 26.39 16.10 4.74
C GLU A 435 25.57 14.80 4.82
N GLY A 436 25.08 14.32 3.67
CA GLY A 436 24.37 13.04 3.61
C GLY A 436 25.32 11.87 3.36
N GLY A 437 24.80 10.86 2.65
CA GLY A 437 25.46 9.59 2.41
C GLY A 437 24.49 8.43 2.48
N SER A 438 24.95 7.24 2.08
CA SER A 438 24.08 6.06 1.97
C SER A 438 23.72 5.42 3.30
N ALA A 439 24.45 5.75 4.38
CA ALA A 439 24.16 5.34 5.74
C ALA A 439 24.53 6.49 6.68
N LYS A 440 23.56 7.35 7.01
CA LYS A 440 23.78 8.56 7.82
C LYS A 440 22.96 8.54 9.09
N TYR A 441 23.62 8.78 10.21
CA TYR A 441 22.98 9.19 11.46
C TYR A 441 23.41 10.61 11.80
N PHE A 442 22.44 11.47 12.10
CA PHE A 442 22.65 12.84 12.54
C PHE A 442 21.80 13.12 13.77
N SER A 443 22.36 13.83 14.74
CA SER A 443 21.65 14.33 15.93
C SER A 443 22.15 15.72 16.27
N SER A 444 21.23 16.68 16.36
CA SER A 444 21.45 18.01 16.93
C SER A 444 21.33 17.92 18.45
N SER A 445 22.40 18.28 19.17
CA SER A 445 22.41 18.31 20.64
C SER A 445 21.73 19.55 21.23
N ASN A 446 21.69 20.65 20.47
CA ASN A 446 21.13 21.91 20.96
C ASN A 446 19.61 21.88 20.98
N GLU A 447 19.04 21.17 20.01
CA GLU A 447 17.61 21.20 19.72
C GLU A 447 17.00 19.81 19.80
N ASN A 448 17.66 18.84 20.42
CA ASN A 448 17.11 17.52 20.75
C ASN A 448 16.41 16.76 19.61
N TRP A 449 16.87 16.88 18.37
CA TRP A 449 16.31 16.17 17.21
C TRP A 449 17.40 15.60 16.31
N GLY A 450 17.04 14.75 15.36
CA GLY A 450 17.96 14.24 14.37
C GLY A 450 17.28 13.52 13.21
N PHE A 451 18.10 12.93 12.35
CA PHE A 451 17.62 12.04 11.30
C PHE A 451 18.55 10.85 11.06
N SER A 452 17.98 9.80 10.48
CA SER A 452 18.65 8.59 10.01
C SER A 452 18.28 8.38 8.55
N SER A 453 19.27 8.25 7.67
CA SER A 453 19.08 8.05 6.23
C SER A 453 19.81 6.80 5.75
N THR A 454 19.14 5.99 4.94
CA THR A 454 19.62 4.69 4.45
C THR A 454 19.41 4.55 2.95
N GLY A 455 20.36 3.87 2.30
CA GLY A 455 20.27 3.33 0.95
C GLY A 455 21.14 4.05 -0.07
N ASP A 456 21.24 3.47 -1.26
CA ASP A 456 22.02 3.98 -2.39
C ASP A 456 21.12 4.27 -3.60
N PHE A 457 21.37 5.37 -4.33
CA PHE A 457 20.72 5.67 -5.62
C PHE A 457 21.36 4.83 -6.73
N MET A 458 21.07 3.54 -6.71
CA MET A 458 21.66 2.55 -7.60
C MET A 458 21.54 2.97 -9.09
N ASP A 459 22.59 2.68 -9.84
CA ASP A 459 22.70 2.89 -11.29
C ASP A 459 22.84 4.36 -11.75
N ASP A 460 23.09 5.32 -10.85
CA ASP A 460 23.36 6.74 -11.19
C ASP A 460 24.84 7.06 -11.45
N SER A 461 25.73 6.07 -11.26
CA SER A 461 27.20 6.19 -11.37
C SER A 461 27.87 7.09 -10.31
N ASN A 462 27.19 7.36 -9.20
CA ASN A 462 27.68 8.18 -8.09
C ASN A 462 27.87 7.34 -6.81
N ASP A 463 29.01 6.66 -6.71
CA ASP A 463 29.40 5.87 -5.54
C ASP A 463 29.50 6.69 -4.23
N GLN A 464 29.47 8.03 -4.29
CA GLN A 464 29.52 8.90 -3.10
C GLN A 464 28.12 9.25 -2.57
N ASN A 465 27.07 8.93 -3.33
CA ASN A 465 25.67 9.19 -2.98
C ASN A 465 25.44 10.63 -2.44
N THR A 466 26.03 11.61 -3.11
CA THR A 466 26.00 13.03 -2.72
C THR A 466 24.66 13.72 -2.96
N ARG A 467 23.69 13.03 -3.57
CA ARG A 467 22.38 13.54 -3.94
C ARG A 467 21.35 13.25 -2.84
N PHE A 468 21.53 13.86 -1.68
CA PHE A 468 20.64 13.70 -0.52
C PHE A 468 19.77 14.93 -0.25
N ILE A 469 20.01 16.04 -0.96
CA ILE A 469 19.16 17.23 -0.97
C ILE A 469 18.89 17.59 -2.43
N GLU A 470 17.63 17.93 -2.70
CA GLU A 470 17.19 18.43 -3.99
C GLU A 470 16.69 19.87 -3.84
N THR A 471 17.03 20.72 -4.80
CA THR A 471 16.73 22.15 -4.76
C THR A 471 16.12 22.60 -6.08
N VAL A 472 15.05 23.38 -6.01
CA VAL A 472 14.42 24.00 -7.18
C VAL A 472 14.54 25.53 -7.14
N GLN A 473 14.95 26.11 -8.27
CA GLN A 473 15.06 27.55 -8.46
C GLN A 473 13.80 28.06 -9.19
N LEU A 474 12.66 28.12 -8.49
CA LEU A 474 11.38 28.58 -9.05
C LEU A 474 10.86 29.81 -8.30
N ASN A 475 10.49 30.85 -9.06
CA ASN A 475 9.83 32.04 -8.53
C ASN A 475 8.38 31.72 -8.14
N GLY A 476 8.00 31.94 -6.88
CA GLY A 476 6.62 31.77 -6.38
C GLY A 476 6.38 30.55 -5.49
N LEU A 477 7.32 29.61 -5.39
CA LEU A 477 7.26 28.55 -4.38
C LEU A 477 7.71 29.12 -3.02
N PRO A 478 6.97 28.87 -1.90
CA PRO A 478 7.42 29.32 -0.59
C PRO A 478 8.78 28.71 -0.22
N GLU A 479 9.59 29.46 0.54
CA GLU A 479 10.97 29.07 0.86
C GLU A 479 11.09 27.66 1.46
N LEU A 480 10.12 27.27 2.30
CA LEU A 480 10.03 25.96 2.96
C LEU A 480 9.92 24.78 1.98
N TYR A 481 9.52 25.01 0.72
CA TYR A 481 9.34 23.95 -0.28
C TYR A 481 10.39 24.00 -1.40
N LYS A 482 11.35 24.94 -1.36
CA LYS A 482 12.39 25.06 -2.39
C LYS A 482 13.46 23.98 -2.27
N ASN A 483 13.66 23.45 -1.07
CA ASN A 483 14.56 22.35 -0.78
C ASN A 483 13.76 21.16 -0.26
N ALA A 484 14.28 19.97 -0.49
CA ALA A 484 13.77 18.76 0.12
C ALA A 484 14.92 17.78 0.38
N ARG A 485 14.85 17.08 1.51
CA ARG A 485 15.74 15.94 1.77
C ARG A 485 15.18 14.69 1.10
N VAL A 486 16.05 13.91 0.47
CA VAL A 486 15.71 12.68 -0.24
C VAL A 486 16.46 11.49 0.31
N SER A 487 15.87 10.30 0.19
CA SER A 487 16.54 9.05 0.53
C SER A 487 16.05 7.91 -0.38
N PRO A 488 16.96 7.08 -0.93
CA PRO A 488 16.62 6.00 -1.84
C PRO A 488 15.93 4.82 -1.15
N LEU A 489 16.12 4.60 0.16
CA LEU A 489 15.52 3.48 0.88
C LEU A 489 14.70 3.89 2.10
N SER A 490 15.32 4.56 3.08
CA SER A 490 14.63 4.95 4.31
C SER A 490 15.13 6.30 4.80
N LEU A 491 14.21 7.16 5.24
CA LEU A 491 14.51 8.44 5.88
C LEU A 491 13.67 8.57 7.15
N THR A 492 14.33 8.58 8.30
CA THR A 492 13.69 8.70 9.61
C THR A 492 14.08 10.01 10.24
N TYR A 493 13.13 10.91 10.47
CA TYR A 493 13.30 12.04 11.38
C TYR A 493 12.82 11.67 12.77
N PHE A 494 13.55 12.12 13.78
CA PHE A 494 13.20 11.86 15.16
C PHE A 494 13.43 13.07 16.07
N ARG A 495 12.57 13.19 17.08
CA ARG A 495 12.71 14.13 18.20
C ARG A 495 12.88 13.33 19.47
N TYR A 496 13.78 13.76 20.34
CA TYR A 496 13.92 13.26 21.71
C TYR A 496 13.74 14.41 22.69
N CYS A 497 13.53 14.10 23.97
CA CYS A 497 13.17 15.10 24.98
C CYS A 497 11.94 15.92 24.59
N LEU A 498 10.92 15.28 24.03
CA LEU A 498 9.62 15.89 23.80
C LEU A 498 8.72 15.61 25.01
N GLU A 499 7.84 16.54 25.41
CA GLU A 499 6.84 16.24 26.44
C GLU A 499 5.94 15.07 26.01
N ASN A 500 5.40 14.34 26.99
CA ASN A 500 4.44 13.28 26.69
C ASN A 500 3.05 13.90 26.54
N GLY A 501 2.39 13.63 25.43
CA GLY A 501 1.13 14.29 25.11
C GLY A 501 0.62 13.94 23.72
N SER A 502 -0.44 14.62 23.31
CA SER A 502 -0.97 14.54 21.95
C SER A 502 -0.41 15.68 21.12
N TYR A 503 0.06 15.34 19.92
CA TYR A 503 0.66 16.26 18.96
C TYR A 503 -0.08 16.20 17.63
N ASP A 504 -0.21 17.33 16.96
CA ASP A 504 -0.48 17.40 15.53
C ASP A 504 0.87 17.39 14.79
N VAL A 505 1.11 16.34 14.01
CA VAL A 505 2.29 16.19 13.17
C VAL A 505 1.90 16.52 11.74
N ALA A 506 2.39 17.66 11.25
CA ALA A 506 2.21 18.08 9.86
C ALA A 506 3.46 17.73 9.04
N LEU A 507 3.29 16.88 8.02
CA LEU A 507 4.33 16.53 7.07
C LEU A 507 4.14 17.35 5.79
N HIS A 508 5.16 18.13 5.44
CA HIS A 508 5.15 19.06 4.32
C HIS A 508 5.91 18.45 3.13
N PHE A 509 5.24 18.40 1.99
CA PHE A 509 5.78 17.83 0.76
C PHE A 509 5.59 18.77 -0.42
N ALA A 510 6.53 18.75 -1.36
CA ALA A 510 6.35 19.24 -2.72
C ALA A 510 7.21 18.39 -3.66
N GLU A 511 6.63 17.83 -4.73
CA GLU A 511 7.42 17.11 -5.73
C GLU A 511 8.15 18.14 -6.59
N ILE A 512 9.44 18.32 -6.33
CA ILE A 512 10.28 19.35 -6.95
C ILE A 512 11.24 18.81 -8.01
N ILE A 513 11.30 17.48 -8.20
CA ILE A 513 12.17 16.85 -9.19
C ILE A 513 11.39 16.63 -10.49
N PHE A 514 10.17 16.10 -10.41
CA PHE A 514 9.31 15.98 -11.58
C PHE A 514 8.68 17.31 -11.94
N THR A 515 8.32 17.47 -13.21
CA THR A 515 7.81 18.73 -13.77
C THR A 515 6.39 18.58 -14.31
N ASN A 516 5.65 19.67 -14.37
CA ASN A 516 4.31 19.72 -15.00
C ASN A 516 4.34 20.12 -16.48
N ASN A 517 5.53 20.31 -17.06
CA ASN A 517 5.66 20.69 -18.46
C ASN A 517 5.33 19.50 -19.38
N ASP A 518 5.21 19.75 -20.68
CA ASP A 518 4.87 18.74 -21.68
C ASP A 518 6.03 17.80 -22.04
N THR A 519 7.07 17.71 -21.19
CA THR A 519 8.20 16.79 -21.42
C THR A 519 7.98 15.45 -20.73
N TYR A 520 8.76 14.44 -21.13
CA TYR A 520 8.69 13.11 -20.51
C TYR A 520 9.04 13.10 -19.01
N TYR A 521 9.60 14.19 -18.46
CA TYR A 521 9.85 14.32 -17.01
C TYR A 521 8.54 14.25 -16.20
N ASN A 522 7.41 14.66 -16.80
CA ASN A 522 6.09 14.57 -16.17
C ASN A 522 5.56 13.14 -16.02
N LEU A 523 6.24 12.15 -16.61
CA LEU A 523 5.87 10.74 -16.51
C LEU A 523 6.42 10.07 -15.26
N GLY A 524 7.30 10.77 -14.53
CA GLY A 524 7.90 10.27 -13.30
C GLY A 524 6.87 9.99 -12.21
N ARG A 525 7.07 8.89 -11.49
CA ARG A 525 6.26 8.52 -10.31
C ARG A 525 7.17 8.30 -9.11
N ARG A 526 6.85 8.96 -8.00
CA ARG A 526 7.52 8.80 -6.72
C ARG A 526 6.52 8.21 -5.74
N VAL A 527 6.83 7.04 -5.21
CA VAL A 527 5.91 6.29 -4.35
C VAL A 527 6.68 5.76 -3.14
N PHE A 528 6.24 6.12 -1.93
CA PHE A 528 6.85 5.64 -0.68
C PHE A 528 5.80 5.50 0.43
N ASP A 529 6.12 4.75 1.47
CA ASP A 529 5.28 4.54 2.65
C ASP A 529 5.67 5.52 3.76
N ILE A 530 4.71 5.92 4.59
CA ILE A 530 4.88 6.83 5.72
C ILE A 530 4.53 6.09 7.01
N TYR A 531 5.48 6.07 7.94
CA TYR A 531 5.35 5.50 9.28
C TYR A 531 5.51 6.60 10.32
N ILE A 532 4.68 6.58 11.36
CA ILE A 532 4.84 7.44 12.54
C ILE A 532 4.76 6.56 13.79
N GLN A 533 5.80 6.61 14.63
CA GLN A 533 6.03 5.68 15.74
C GLN A 533 5.79 4.22 15.34
N ASP A 534 6.44 3.79 14.25
CA ASP A 534 6.33 2.44 13.65
C ASP A 534 4.94 2.03 13.13
N ASN A 535 3.93 2.90 13.23
CA ASN A 535 2.63 2.66 12.63
C ASN A 535 2.62 3.14 11.18
N LEU A 536 2.28 2.26 10.23
CA LEU A 536 2.04 2.64 8.84
C LEU A 536 0.79 3.53 8.76
N VAL A 537 1.00 4.85 8.59
CA VAL A 537 -0.08 5.83 8.49
C VAL A 537 -0.51 6.09 7.05
N TRP A 538 0.39 5.86 6.08
CA TRP A 538 0.07 5.98 4.66
C TRP A 538 0.90 4.99 3.83
N LYS A 539 0.24 4.18 3.02
CA LYS A 539 0.89 3.22 2.11
C LYS A 539 0.89 3.76 0.68
N SER A 540 2.00 3.63 -0.03
CA SER A 540 2.16 4.03 -1.43
C SER A 540 1.77 5.50 -1.68
N PHE A 541 2.21 6.40 -0.81
CA PHE A 541 2.02 7.84 -0.93
C PHE A 541 2.76 8.38 -2.17
N ASN A 542 2.04 9.15 -3.00
CA ASN A 542 2.58 9.85 -4.16
C ASN A 542 2.27 11.34 -4.04
N ILE A 543 3.31 12.16 -3.90
CA ILE A 543 3.20 13.60 -3.66
C ILE A 543 2.45 14.30 -4.81
N ALA A 544 2.78 13.95 -6.06
CA ALA A 544 2.21 14.60 -7.24
C ALA A 544 0.72 14.27 -7.43
N ASP A 545 0.29 13.04 -7.09
CA ASP A 545 -1.11 12.66 -7.17
C ASP A 545 -1.95 13.44 -6.13
N GLU A 546 -1.45 13.51 -4.90
CA GLU A 546 -2.10 14.23 -3.79
C GLU A 546 -2.15 15.74 -4.01
N ALA A 547 -1.09 16.32 -4.58
CA ALA A 547 -1.02 17.75 -4.89
C ALA A 547 -1.71 18.10 -6.23
N LYS A 548 -2.20 17.12 -6.99
CA LYS A 548 -2.74 17.28 -8.36
C LYS A 548 -1.75 17.97 -9.30
N GLY A 549 -0.52 17.46 -9.32
CA GLY A 549 0.62 17.94 -10.10
C GLY A 549 1.89 18.09 -9.26
N ALA A 550 3.04 18.18 -9.94
CA ALA A 550 4.32 18.52 -9.33
C ALA A 550 4.40 20.02 -8.98
N LEU A 551 5.46 20.43 -8.27
CA LEU A 551 5.74 21.83 -7.90
C LEU A 551 4.60 22.52 -7.14
N LYS A 552 3.81 21.74 -6.40
CA LYS A 552 2.71 22.20 -5.57
C LYS A 552 2.87 21.68 -4.15
N PRO A 553 2.81 22.55 -3.13
CA PRO A 553 2.83 22.13 -1.74
C PRO A 553 1.62 21.27 -1.38
N VAL A 554 1.85 20.22 -0.59
CA VAL A 554 0.81 19.44 0.09
C VAL A 554 1.24 19.17 1.53
N VAL A 555 0.30 19.28 2.45
CA VAL A 555 0.53 19.05 3.88
C VAL A 555 -0.38 17.94 4.36
N LYS A 556 0.17 16.96 5.07
CA LYS A 556 -0.59 15.85 5.68
C LYS A 556 -0.48 15.92 7.20
N HIS A 557 -1.63 16.01 7.86
CA HIS A 557 -1.73 16.12 9.31
C HIS A 557 -2.04 14.77 9.93
N PHE A 558 -1.38 14.47 11.05
CA PHE A 558 -1.56 13.24 11.81
C PHE A 558 -1.56 13.56 13.30
N ASN A 559 -2.61 13.12 14.01
CA ASN A 559 -2.65 13.18 15.46
C ASN A 559 -1.86 12.01 16.06
N VAL A 560 -0.84 12.31 16.86
CA VAL A 560 0.11 11.34 17.39
C VAL A 560 0.21 11.49 18.91
N SER A 561 0.20 10.37 19.63
CA SER A 561 0.44 10.35 21.08
C SER A 561 1.88 9.95 21.36
N VAL A 562 2.61 10.82 22.05
CA VAL A 562 3.98 10.58 22.50
C VAL A 562 3.94 10.14 23.96
N THR A 563 4.55 9.00 24.26
CA THR A 563 4.48 8.34 25.59
C THR A 563 5.83 8.05 26.24
N ASP A 564 6.91 8.12 25.46
CA ASP A 564 8.27 7.81 25.90
C ASP A 564 9.26 8.94 25.59
N ASN A 565 8.73 10.17 25.47
CA ASN A 565 9.46 11.40 25.19
C ASN A 565 10.23 11.40 23.85
N THR A 566 9.90 10.45 22.96
CA THR A 566 10.46 10.36 21.61
C THR A 566 9.37 10.33 20.55
N LEU A 567 9.58 11.03 19.45
CA LEU A 567 8.74 10.98 18.26
C LEU A 567 9.60 10.51 17.09
N GLU A 568 9.07 9.58 16.30
CA GLU A 568 9.74 9.05 15.12
C GLU A 568 8.80 9.12 13.92
N ILE A 569 9.30 9.66 12.80
CA ILE A 569 8.61 9.76 11.52
C ILE A 569 9.54 9.12 10.49
N ARG A 570 9.12 8.01 9.88
CA ARG A 570 9.92 7.25 8.92
C ARG A 570 9.24 7.17 7.56
N LEU A 571 9.97 7.55 6.52
CA LEU A 571 9.58 7.43 5.12
C LEU A 571 10.34 6.24 4.52
N TYR A 572 9.65 5.28 3.91
CA TYR A 572 10.23 4.04 3.42
C TYR A 572 9.88 3.80 1.95
N TRP A 573 10.89 3.54 1.13
CA TRP A 573 10.71 3.20 -0.28
C TRP A 573 10.64 1.69 -0.50
N ALA A 574 9.43 1.18 -0.72
CA ALA A 574 9.16 -0.23 -0.98
C ALA A 574 9.43 -0.65 -2.44
N GLY A 575 10.37 0.00 -3.13
CA GLY A 575 10.75 -0.34 -4.52
C GLY A 575 9.79 0.12 -5.63
N LYS A 576 8.78 0.95 -5.32
CA LYS A 576 7.76 1.41 -6.28
C LYS A 576 8.05 2.77 -6.90
N GLY A 577 7.51 3.01 -8.09
CA GLY A 577 7.74 4.24 -8.85
C GLY A 577 8.87 4.12 -9.87
N THR A 578 9.10 5.19 -10.61
CA THR A 578 10.01 5.20 -11.75
C THR A 578 11.44 5.47 -11.30
N THR A 579 12.39 4.65 -11.73
CA THR A 579 13.82 4.83 -11.40
C THR A 579 14.63 5.49 -12.52
N ARG A 580 14.02 5.65 -13.72
CA ARG A 580 14.68 6.14 -14.95
C ARG A 580 14.37 7.59 -15.31
N ILE A 581 13.49 8.25 -14.54
CA ILE A 581 12.93 9.57 -14.83
C ILE A 581 13.27 10.52 -13.67
N PRO A 582 13.68 11.78 -13.92
CA PRO A 582 14.07 12.33 -15.22
C PRO A 582 15.35 11.70 -15.79
N LEU A 583 16.22 11.24 -14.89
CA LEU A 583 17.42 10.45 -15.15
C LEU A 583 17.45 9.29 -14.13
N ARG A 584 18.45 8.40 -14.21
CA ARG A 584 18.64 7.38 -13.18
C ARG A 584 18.89 8.02 -11.80
N GLY A 585 18.42 7.37 -10.74
CA GLY A 585 18.69 7.79 -9.37
C GLY A 585 17.73 8.82 -8.78
N HIS A 586 16.51 8.97 -9.32
CA HIS A 586 15.48 9.89 -8.79
C HIS A 586 14.25 9.16 -8.25
N TYR A 587 14.44 8.13 -7.43
CA TYR A 587 13.39 7.40 -6.72
C TYR A 587 13.44 7.67 -5.20
N GLY A 588 12.74 6.90 -4.38
CA GLY A 588 12.83 7.05 -2.92
C GLY A 588 11.89 8.11 -2.33
N SER A 589 12.03 8.34 -1.03
CA SER A 589 11.24 9.34 -0.31
C SER A 589 11.77 10.76 -0.51
N LEU A 590 10.87 11.74 -0.44
CA LEU A 590 11.18 13.17 -0.49
C LEU A 590 10.34 13.88 0.58
N ILE A 591 10.91 14.78 1.36
CA ILE A 591 10.19 15.63 2.32
C ILE A 591 10.78 17.03 2.38
N SER A 592 9.92 18.04 2.45
CA SER A 592 10.32 19.46 2.48
C SER A 592 10.39 20.00 3.90
N ALA A 593 9.43 19.65 4.76
CA ALA A 593 9.44 20.08 6.15
C ALA A 593 8.59 19.20 7.07
N ILE A 594 8.80 19.35 8.36
CA ILE A 594 8.02 18.69 9.43
C ILE A 594 7.63 19.76 10.45
N SER A 595 6.38 19.75 10.89
CA SER A 595 5.90 20.56 12.02
C SER A 595 5.27 19.64 13.06
N VAL A 596 5.61 19.84 14.33
CA VAL A 596 5.09 19.07 15.45
C VAL A 596 4.62 20.05 16.50
N ASP A 597 3.31 20.17 16.66
CA ASP A 597 2.68 21.13 17.55
C ASP A 597 1.82 20.40 18.60
N PRO A 598 1.83 20.83 19.88
CA PRO A 598 1.06 20.17 20.92
C PRO A 598 -0.43 20.51 20.79
N ASN A 599 -1.31 19.53 20.96
CA ASN A 599 -2.76 19.72 20.98
C ASN A 599 -3.29 20.16 22.35
N PHE A 600 -2.42 20.45 23.32
CA PHE A 600 -2.73 20.82 24.70
C PHE A 600 -2.19 22.20 25.06
N LYS A 601 -2.87 22.91 25.97
CA LYS A 601 -2.65 24.34 26.25
C LYS A 601 -1.41 24.67 27.11
N THR A 602 -0.80 23.69 27.76
CA THR A 602 0.21 23.94 28.79
C THR A 602 1.57 23.48 28.32
N CYS A 603 2.35 24.44 27.85
CA CYS A 603 3.79 24.35 27.74
C CYS A 603 4.32 25.55 28.51
N GLU A 604 4.68 25.36 29.78
CA GLU A 604 5.29 26.42 30.57
C GLU A 604 6.75 26.54 30.17
N ASP A 605 7.04 27.46 29.25
CA ASP A 605 8.39 27.94 29.05
C ASP A 605 8.78 28.87 30.21
N GLU A 606 9.37 28.29 31.25
CA GLU A 606 10.32 29.03 32.07
C GLU A 606 11.57 29.29 31.23
N ASP A 607 11.67 30.49 30.61
CA ASP A 607 12.78 31.44 30.85
C ASP A 607 12.58 32.80 30.10
N GLY A 608 12.89 33.91 30.80
CA GLY A 608 13.51 35.10 30.20
C GLY A 608 12.67 36.23 29.56
N ASP A 609 12.12 37.12 30.40
CA ASP A 609 11.95 38.58 30.18
C ASP A 609 11.44 39.12 28.82
N LYS A 610 10.19 39.61 28.82
CA LYS A 610 9.82 40.98 28.37
C LYS A 610 8.42 41.36 28.83
N LYS A 611 8.36 42.24 29.83
CA LYS A 611 7.17 43.01 30.17
C LYS A 611 6.82 43.94 29.00
N ILE A 612 5.64 43.80 28.40
CA ILE A 612 4.94 44.93 27.77
C ILE A 612 3.50 44.94 28.29
N ALA A 613 3.15 46.10 28.83
CA ALA A 613 1.96 46.41 29.59
C ALA A 613 0.69 46.46 28.71
N ILE A 614 -0.43 45.99 29.27
CA ILE A 614 -1.77 46.31 28.76
C ILE A 614 -2.60 46.86 29.92
N VAL A 615 -3.03 48.12 29.77
CA VAL A 615 -3.98 48.88 30.61
C VAL A 615 -5.03 49.45 29.61
N PRO A 616 -6.34 49.56 29.93
CA PRO A 616 -7.33 48.49 29.79
C PRO A 616 -8.50 48.90 28.87
N PHE A 617 -9.07 47.96 28.11
CA PHE A 617 -10.38 48.18 27.44
C PHE A 617 -11.52 47.34 28.04
N ILE A 618 -11.39 46.85 29.28
CA ILE A 618 -12.43 46.01 29.89
C ILE A 618 -12.75 46.49 31.31
N VAL A 619 -13.37 47.67 31.41
CA VAL A 619 -14.14 48.05 32.63
C VAL A 619 -15.62 48.30 32.29
N GLY A 620 -15.97 48.51 31.02
CA GLY A 620 -17.37 48.67 30.60
C GLY A 620 -18.19 47.37 30.57
N LEU A 621 -17.56 46.22 30.29
CA LEU A 621 -18.28 44.95 30.09
C LEU A 621 -18.65 44.23 31.40
N VAL A 622 -17.87 44.43 32.47
CA VAL A 622 -18.11 43.73 33.75
C VAL A 622 -19.26 44.38 34.54
N ALA A 623 -19.42 45.70 34.45
CA ALA A 623 -20.51 46.40 35.13
C ALA A 623 -21.89 46.08 34.53
N GLY A 624 -21.98 45.94 33.21
CA GLY A 624 -23.23 45.55 32.53
C GLY A 624 -23.66 44.11 32.85
N PHE A 625 -22.69 43.20 32.99
CA PHE A 625 -22.97 41.79 33.25
C PHE A 625 -23.48 41.56 34.69
N ILE A 626 -22.98 42.32 35.66
CA ILE A 626 -23.41 42.21 37.06
C ILE A 626 -24.85 42.72 37.24
N VAL A 627 -25.26 43.76 36.51
CA VAL A 627 -26.64 44.27 36.54
C VAL A 627 -27.62 43.27 35.92
N LEU A 628 -27.23 42.60 34.82
CA LEU A 628 -28.06 41.57 34.17
C LEU A 628 -28.22 40.31 35.02
N ILE A 629 -27.19 39.91 35.77
CA ILE A 629 -27.27 38.77 36.70
C ILE A 629 -28.21 39.08 37.87
N ILE A 630 -28.18 40.31 38.41
CA ILE A 630 -29.07 40.71 39.51
C ILE A 630 -30.54 40.77 39.04
N ILE A 631 -30.80 41.26 37.83
CA ILE A 631 -32.15 41.28 37.24
C ILE A 631 -32.63 39.85 36.94
N GLY A 632 -31.75 38.98 36.45
CA GLY A 632 -32.06 37.56 36.19
C GLY A 632 -32.42 36.79 37.47
N LEU A 633 -31.71 37.03 38.57
CA LEU A 633 -31.98 36.39 39.86
C LEU A 633 -33.29 36.89 40.49
N LEU A 634 -33.62 38.18 40.34
CA LEU A 634 -34.90 38.75 40.80
C LEU A 634 -36.11 38.25 39.99
N CYS A 635 -35.95 38.06 38.68
CA CYS A 635 -36.98 37.49 37.81
C CYS A 635 -37.18 35.99 38.08
N TRP A 636 -36.11 35.24 38.37
CA TRP A 636 -36.19 33.81 38.68
C TRP A 636 -36.92 33.55 40.01
N TRP A 637 -36.70 34.40 41.02
CA TRP A 637 -37.37 34.29 42.31
C TRP A 637 -38.86 34.66 42.27
N LYS A 638 -39.30 35.53 41.36
CA LYS A 638 -40.74 35.83 41.16
C LYS A 638 -41.44 34.89 40.18
N GLY A 639 -40.72 34.25 39.26
CA GLY A 639 -41.29 33.35 38.23
C GLY A 639 -41.66 31.94 38.73
N SER A 640 -41.08 31.50 39.84
CA SER A 640 -41.30 30.14 40.41
C SER A 640 -42.66 29.95 41.10
N LEU A 641 -43.48 31.00 41.27
CA LEU A 641 -44.75 30.91 41.99
C LEU A 641 -46.01 30.82 41.10
N LEU A 642 -45.89 30.92 39.77
CA LEU A 642 -47.06 30.94 38.88
C LEU A 642 -46.78 30.21 37.56
N TYR A 643 -46.69 28.88 37.57
CA TYR A 643 -47.19 28.09 36.43
C TYR A 643 -47.33 26.58 36.72
N ARG A 644 -48.30 26.25 37.57
CA ARG A 644 -49.08 25.00 37.39
C ARG A 644 -50.05 25.26 36.22
N ASN A 645 -49.83 24.60 35.09
CA ASN A 645 -50.81 24.07 34.13
C ASN A 645 -50.36 24.21 32.67
N GLY A 646 -50.58 23.16 31.88
CA GLY A 646 -51.05 23.33 30.50
C GLY A 646 -50.09 22.94 29.38
N LYS A 647 -50.30 21.71 28.89
CA LYS A 647 -50.06 21.14 27.56
C LYS A 647 -49.77 22.08 26.36
N ASN A 648 -48.85 21.56 25.52
CA ASN A 648 -48.90 21.36 24.06
C ASN A 648 -48.09 22.28 23.10
N LYS A 649 -47.27 21.56 22.31
CA LYS A 649 -46.83 21.71 20.90
C LYS A 649 -45.45 22.33 20.59
N ASP A 650 -44.54 21.38 20.28
CA ASP A 650 -43.27 21.35 19.53
C ASP A 650 -43.19 22.22 18.24
N PRO A 651 -42.00 22.43 17.58
CA PRO A 651 -40.85 21.51 17.54
C PRO A 651 -39.39 22.05 17.48
N GLU A 652 -38.49 21.09 17.72
CA GLU A 652 -37.17 20.83 17.11
C GLU A 652 -35.88 21.54 17.57
N GLY A 653 -34.93 20.67 17.97
CA GLY A 653 -33.53 20.94 18.29
C GLY A 653 -32.96 19.94 19.30
N VAL A 654 -33.03 18.64 19.03
CA VAL A 654 -32.61 17.58 19.97
C VAL A 654 -31.08 17.44 19.97
N GLU A 655 -30.45 17.99 20.99
CA GLU A 655 -29.08 17.69 21.41
C GLU A 655 -29.09 16.31 22.12
N LEU A 656 -28.39 15.30 21.59
CA LEU A 656 -28.36 13.97 22.20
C LEU A 656 -27.22 13.87 23.25
N GLN A 657 -27.59 13.96 24.53
CA GLN A 657 -26.71 13.75 25.68
C GLN A 657 -26.52 12.23 25.96
N MET A 658 -25.29 11.72 25.89
CA MET A 658 -24.98 10.34 26.31
C MET A 658 -24.93 10.25 27.84
N VAL A 659 -25.62 9.27 28.44
CA VAL A 659 -25.68 9.11 29.91
C VAL A 659 -24.50 8.28 30.42
N ALA A 660 -23.72 8.83 31.35
CA ALA A 660 -22.68 8.09 32.07
C ALA A 660 -23.26 7.46 33.35
N TYR A 661 -23.20 6.13 33.44
CA TYR A 661 -23.64 5.38 34.62
C TYR A 661 -22.46 5.07 35.55
N THR A 662 -22.70 5.10 36.86
CA THR A 662 -21.72 4.65 37.85
C THR A 662 -21.74 3.14 38.03
N LEU A 663 -20.61 2.54 38.40
CA LEU A 663 -20.53 1.08 38.61
C LEU A 663 -21.48 0.63 39.73
N LYS A 664 -21.70 1.49 40.73
CA LYS A 664 -22.67 1.26 41.80
C LYS A 664 -24.11 1.14 41.28
N GLN A 665 -24.52 2.01 40.35
CA GLN A 665 -25.85 1.95 39.73
C GLN A 665 -26.02 0.67 38.92
N ILE A 666 -25.00 0.29 38.13
CA ILE A 666 -25.07 -0.91 37.30
C ILE A 666 -25.07 -2.19 38.14
N LYS A 667 -24.27 -2.25 39.21
CA LYS A 667 -24.30 -3.36 40.18
C LYS A 667 -25.65 -3.47 40.86
N ALA A 668 -26.27 -2.36 41.26
CA ALA A 668 -27.62 -2.39 41.82
C ALA A 668 -28.65 -2.93 40.80
N ALA A 669 -28.57 -2.47 39.55
CA ALA A 669 -29.49 -2.89 38.49
C ALA A 669 -29.36 -4.38 38.13
N THR A 670 -28.14 -4.91 38.11
CA THR A 670 -27.80 -6.28 37.70
C THR A 670 -27.72 -7.27 38.86
N ASN A 671 -28.03 -6.86 40.10
CA ASN A 671 -27.79 -7.67 41.31
C ASN A 671 -26.32 -8.15 41.42
N ASN A 672 -25.39 -7.22 41.22
CA ASN A 672 -23.94 -7.45 41.22
C ASN A 672 -23.49 -8.51 40.19
N PHE A 673 -24.01 -8.39 38.96
CA PHE A 673 -23.72 -9.31 37.84
C PHE A 673 -24.03 -10.78 38.17
N ASP A 674 -25.19 -11.00 38.79
CA ASP A 674 -25.70 -12.33 39.12
C ASP A 674 -25.78 -13.22 37.87
N ASP A 675 -25.18 -14.40 37.93
CA ASP A 675 -25.19 -15.38 36.82
C ASP A 675 -26.62 -15.76 36.41
N ALA A 676 -27.59 -15.71 37.33
CA ALA A 676 -29.01 -15.95 37.02
C ALA A 676 -29.62 -14.88 36.09
N LYS A 677 -28.98 -13.71 35.96
CA LYS A 677 -29.40 -12.62 35.07
C LYS A 677 -28.59 -12.57 33.76
N LYS A 678 -27.69 -13.52 33.53
CA LYS A 678 -26.89 -13.60 32.31
C LYS A 678 -27.78 -13.97 31.12
N LEU A 679 -27.80 -13.10 30.10
CA LEU A 679 -28.58 -13.26 28.87
C LEU A 679 -27.84 -14.06 27.81
N GLY A 680 -26.51 -13.99 27.83
CA GLY A 680 -25.64 -14.70 26.89
C GLY A 680 -24.17 -14.29 27.07
N GLU A 681 -23.28 -15.02 26.41
CA GLU A 681 -21.84 -14.73 26.37
C GLU A 681 -21.32 -15.01 24.97
N GLY A 682 -20.72 -14.00 24.34
CA GLY A 682 -20.08 -14.10 23.03
C GLY A 682 -18.56 -13.92 23.14
N GLY A 683 -17.87 -13.80 22.00
CA GLY A 683 -16.41 -13.59 21.95
C GLY A 683 -15.90 -12.30 22.61
N PHE A 684 -16.81 -11.43 23.03
CA PHE A 684 -16.53 -10.08 23.52
C PHE A 684 -16.93 -9.86 24.99
N GLY A 685 -17.48 -10.90 25.64
CA GLY A 685 -17.84 -10.88 27.06
C GLY A 685 -19.32 -11.14 27.35
N PRO A 686 -19.70 -11.25 28.64
CA PRO A 686 -21.05 -11.58 29.06
C PRO A 686 -22.01 -10.38 29.00
N VAL A 687 -23.28 -10.67 28.74
CA VAL A 687 -24.39 -9.68 28.77
C VAL A 687 -25.36 -10.04 29.89
N TYR A 688 -25.73 -9.07 30.71
CA TYR A 688 -26.63 -9.23 31.86
C TYR A 688 -27.90 -8.40 31.71
N LYS A 689 -29.03 -8.95 32.19
CA LYS A 689 -30.27 -8.22 32.37
C LYS A 689 -30.19 -7.35 33.62
N GLY A 690 -30.55 -6.08 33.49
CA GLY A 690 -30.65 -5.14 34.60
C GLY A 690 -31.99 -4.43 34.64
N GLN A 691 -32.30 -3.84 35.79
CA GLN A 691 -33.41 -2.90 35.95
C GLN A 691 -32.89 -1.64 36.67
N LEU A 692 -33.01 -0.49 36.02
CA LEU A 692 -32.63 0.81 36.59
C LEU A 692 -33.63 1.22 37.70
N GLY A 693 -33.24 2.20 38.52
CA GLY A 693 -34.05 2.64 39.67
C GLY A 693 -35.40 3.27 39.31
N ASP A 694 -35.58 3.67 38.05
CA ASP A 694 -36.83 4.17 37.47
C ASP A 694 -37.73 3.04 36.92
N GLY A 695 -37.28 1.79 36.99
CA GLY A 695 -37.98 0.61 36.47
C GLY A 695 -37.60 0.21 35.04
N THR A 696 -36.78 1.00 34.35
CA THR A 696 -36.35 0.74 32.97
C THR A 696 -35.52 -0.54 32.87
N LEU A 697 -35.93 -1.48 32.02
CA LEU A 697 -35.16 -2.70 31.74
C LEU A 697 -34.00 -2.41 30.79
N ILE A 698 -32.83 -2.93 31.12
CA ILE A 698 -31.59 -2.71 30.37
C ILE A 698 -30.85 -4.03 30.11
N ALA A 699 -30.05 -4.03 29.05
CA ALA A 699 -29.05 -5.05 28.80
C ALA A 699 -27.65 -4.44 28.99
N VAL A 700 -26.83 -5.04 29.86
CA VAL A 700 -25.50 -4.55 30.20
C VAL A 700 -24.47 -5.51 29.64
N LYS A 701 -23.71 -5.07 28.63
CA LYS A 701 -22.59 -5.82 28.04
C LYS A 701 -21.31 -5.46 28.76
N GLN A 702 -20.63 -6.46 29.30
CA GLN A 702 -19.34 -6.30 29.98
C GLN A 702 -18.21 -6.68 29.03
N LEU A 703 -17.35 -5.71 28.71
CA LEU A 703 -16.23 -5.89 27.78
C LEU A 703 -14.91 -6.07 28.55
N SER A 704 -14.00 -6.84 27.96
CA SER A 704 -12.70 -7.13 28.58
C SER A 704 -11.73 -5.95 28.46
N SER A 705 -11.43 -5.31 29.60
CA SER A 705 -10.40 -4.26 29.72
C SER A 705 -8.96 -4.77 29.62
N LYS A 706 -8.75 -6.08 29.75
CA LYS A 706 -7.42 -6.73 29.73
C LYS A 706 -6.88 -6.99 28.32
N SER A 707 -7.66 -6.67 27.27
CA SER A 707 -7.28 -6.90 25.87
C SER A 707 -7.35 -5.62 25.06
N LYS A 708 -6.35 -5.40 24.18
CA LYS A 708 -6.38 -4.29 23.20
C LYS A 708 -7.60 -4.35 22.27
N GLN A 709 -8.13 -5.55 22.04
CA GLN A 709 -9.33 -5.79 21.24
C GLN A 709 -10.61 -5.29 21.93
N GLY A 710 -10.83 -5.66 23.19
CA GLY A 710 -12.01 -5.23 23.96
C GLY A 710 -12.09 -3.71 24.13
N ASN A 711 -10.97 -3.02 24.33
CA ASN A 711 -10.93 -1.56 24.38
C ASN A 711 -11.34 -0.91 23.04
N ARG A 712 -10.91 -1.49 21.91
CA ARG A 712 -11.26 -0.96 20.58
C ARG A 712 -12.72 -1.21 20.22
N GLU A 713 -13.28 -2.32 20.66
CA GLU A 713 -14.69 -2.66 20.47
C GLU A 713 -15.59 -1.76 21.32
N PHE A 714 -15.22 -1.50 22.58
CA PHE A 714 -15.90 -0.55 23.45
C PHE A 714 -16.01 0.84 22.82
N LEU A 715 -14.90 1.37 22.29
CA LEU A 715 -14.89 2.67 21.62
C LEU A 715 -15.73 2.68 20.33
N ASN A 716 -15.71 1.59 19.55
CA ASN A 716 -16.54 1.50 18.34
C ASN A 716 -18.03 1.42 18.72
N GLU A 717 -18.41 0.62 19.72
CA GLU A 717 -19.81 0.51 20.15
C GLU A 717 -20.35 1.85 20.62
N ILE A 718 -19.57 2.59 21.40
CA ILE A 718 -19.97 3.93 21.86
C ILE A 718 -20.03 4.90 20.69
N GLY A 719 -18.98 4.98 19.87
CA GLY A 719 -18.85 6.01 18.84
C GLY A 719 -19.78 5.82 17.64
N MET A 720 -20.10 4.57 17.25
CA MET A 720 -20.87 4.28 16.03
C MET A 720 -22.38 4.33 16.26
N ILE A 721 -22.84 3.94 17.45
CA ILE A 721 -24.28 3.86 17.76
C ILE A 721 -24.79 5.13 18.46
N SER A 722 -23.92 5.94 19.10
CA SER A 722 -24.33 7.20 19.74
C SER A 722 -24.92 8.20 18.74
N CYS A 723 -24.52 8.10 17.47
CA CYS A 723 -24.93 8.98 16.38
C CYS A 723 -26.06 8.40 15.51
N SER A 724 -26.57 7.21 15.83
CA SER A 724 -27.48 6.45 14.95
C SER A 724 -28.78 6.08 15.69
N GLN A 725 -29.88 6.77 15.40
CA GLN A 725 -31.21 6.40 15.89
C GLN A 725 -32.09 5.93 14.74
N HIS A 726 -32.48 4.65 14.78
CA HIS A 726 -33.36 4.07 13.78
C HIS A 726 -34.19 2.93 14.40
N PRO A 727 -35.47 2.72 14.02
CA PRO A 727 -36.33 1.69 14.60
C PRO A 727 -35.76 0.26 14.53
N ASN A 728 -34.94 -0.02 13.52
CA ASN A 728 -34.30 -1.32 13.30
C ASN A 728 -32.83 -1.40 13.77
N LEU A 729 -32.36 -0.46 14.59
CA LEU A 729 -31.05 -0.52 15.26
C LEU A 729 -31.26 -0.51 16.78
N VAL A 730 -30.44 -1.24 17.52
CA VAL A 730 -30.52 -1.26 18.99
C VAL A 730 -30.15 0.12 19.56
N LYS A 731 -30.96 0.61 20.50
CA LYS A 731 -30.72 1.88 21.17
C LYS A 731 -29.70 1.71 22.30
N LEU A 732 -28.65 2.52 22.25
CA LEU A 732 -27.71 2.70 23.35
C LEU A 732 -28.24 3.72 24.35
N TYR A 733 -28.28 3.36 25.62
CA TYR A 733 -28.63 4.28 26.71
C TYR A 733 -27.40 4.97 27.29
N GLY A 734 -26.26 4.29 27.36
CA GLY A 734 -25.04 4.88 27.90
C GLY A 734 -23.91 3.90 28.16
N CYS A 735 -22.91 4.32 28.91
CA CYS A 735 -21.77 3.49 29.30
C CYS A 735 -21.35 3.73 30.75
N CYS A 736 -20.56 2.81 31.30
CA CYS A 736 -19.87 2.95 32.57
C CYS A 736 -18.39 2.64 32.39
N ILE A 737 -17.53 3.57 32.84
CA ILE A 737 -16.08 3.47 32.79
C ILE A 737 -15.56 3.77 34.20
N GLU A 738 -15.32 2.73 34.99
CA GLU A 738 -14.76 2.86 36.35
C GLU A 738 -13.73 1.77 36.59
N GLY A 739 -12.46 2.17 36.82
CA GLY A 739 -11.36 1.23 37.04
C GLY A 739 -11.08 0.37 35.82
N ASP A 740 -11.15 -0.95 35.98
CA ASP A 740 -10.98 -1.96 34.92
C ASP A 740 -12.32 -2.44 34.32
N GLN A 741 -13.43 -1.77 34.62
CA GLN A 741 -14.76 -2.14 34.13
C GLN A 741 -15.17 -1.26 32.94
N LEU A 742 -15.32 -1.88 31.77
CA LEU A 742 -15.88 -1.26 30.57
C LEU A 742 -17.26 -1.87 30.29
N LEU A 743 -18.31 -1.09 30.54
CA LEU A 743 -19.70 -1.57 30.42
C LEU A 743 -20.49 -0.70 29.45
N VAL A 744 -21.27 -1.35 28.59
CA VAL A 744 -22.16 -0.69 27.62
C VAL A 744 -23.61 -1.06 27.97
N VAL A 745 -24.49 -0.05 28.00
CA VAL A 745 -25.89 -0.19 28.45
C VAL A 745 -26.83 0.04 27.30
N TYR A 746 -27.55 -1.01 26.89
CA TYR A 746 -28.53 -1.01 25.81
C TYR A 746 -29.97 -1.13 26.32
N GLU A 747 -30.93 -0.83 25.46
CA GLU A 747 -32.30 -1.28 25.66
C GLU A 747 -32.37 -2.81 25.78
N TYR A 748 -33.24 -3.32 26.65
CA TYR A 748 -33.46 -4.75 26.77
C TYR A 748 -34.36 -5.26 25.64
N MET A 749 -34.01 -6.41 25.06
CA MET A 749 -34.75 -7.04 23.95
C MET A 749 -35.45 -8.29 24.46
N ASP A 750 -36.79 -8.28 24.52
CA ASP A 750 -37.60 -9.32 25.16
C ASP A 750 -37.43 -10.72 24.56
N ASN A 751 -37.30 -10.80 23.23
CA ASN A 751 -37.29 -12.06 22.49
C ASN A 751 -35.88 -12.54 22.09
N ASN A 752 -34.82 -11.94 22.67
CA ASN A 752 -33.42 -12.29 22.43
C ASN A 752 -33.04 -12.25 20.92
N SER A 753 -32.03 -13.01 20.50
CA SER A 753 -31.54 -13.02 19.12
C SER A 753 -32.42 -13.84 18.16
N LEU A 754 -32.44 -13.41 16.90
CA LEU A 754 -33.10 -14.09 15.79
C LEU A 754 -32.61 -15.54 15.64
N ALA A 755 -31.32 -15.80 15.84
CA ALA A 755 -30.76 -17.16 15.85
C ALA A 755 -31.45 -18.06 16.90
N SER A 756 -31.76 -17.52 18.07
CA SER A 756 -32.45 -18.27 19.14
C SER A 756 -33.90 -18.58 18.75
N ALA A 757 -34.57 -17.67 18.04
CA ALA A 757 -35.93 -17.86 17.55
C ALA A 757 -36.01 -18.81 16.33
N LEU A 758 -35.01 -18.82 15.45
CA LEU A 758 -34.99 -19.67 14.24
C LEU A 758 -34.53 -21.11 14.52
N PHE A 759 -33.48 -21.27 15.32
CA PHE A 759 -32.80 -22.57 15.53
C PHE A 759 -33.06 -23.17 16.91
N GLY A 760 -33.51 -22.36 17.88
CA GLY A 760 -33.86 -22.83 19.21
C GLY A 760 -35.24 -23.51 19.26
N SER A 761 -35.52 -24.18 20.38
CA SER A 761 -36.79 -24.87 20.64
C SER A 761 -37.89 -23.95 21.20
N ALA A 762 -37.66 -22.64 21.28
CA ALA A 762 -38.45 -21.74 22.12
C ALA A 762 -39.69 -21.15 21.41
N MET A 763 -39.66 -20.94 20.09
CA MET A 763 -40.73 -20.27 19.36
C MET A 763 -40.68 -20.61 17.86
N LEU A 764 -41.84 -20.80 17.22
CA LEU A 764 -41.94 -20.92 15.76
C LEU A 764 -42.35 -19.57 15.17
N LEU A 765 -41.46 -18.94 14.41
CA LEU A 765 -41.77 -17.72 13.67
C LEU A 765 -42.59 -18.06 12.42
N ASP A 766 -43.80 -17.51 12.33
CA ASP A 766 -44.64 -17.62 11.14
C ASP A 766 -44.06 -16.85 9.93
N TRP A 767 -44.59 -17.11 8.75
CA TRP A 767 -44.07 -16.50 7.52
C TRP A 767 -44.19 -14.96 7.50
N PRO A 768 -45.34 -14.34 7.83
CA PRO A 768 -45.45 -12.89 7.86
C PRO A 768 -44.44 -12.22 8.79
N THR A 769 -44.16 -12.84 9.95
CA THR A 769 -43.15 -12.32 10.88
C THR A 769 -41.74 -12.46 10.31
N ARG A 770 -41.41 -13.59 9.68
CA ARG A 770 -40.11 -13.76 9.00
C ARG A 770 -39.90 -12.72 7.89
N PHE A 771 -40.91 -12.48 7.06
CA PHE A 771 -40.87 -11.46 6.03
C PHE A 771 -40.67 -10.06 6.61
N LYS A 772 -41.43 -9.71 7.67
CA LYS A 772 -41.27 -8.46 8.42
C LYS A 772 -39.86 -8.29 8.98
N ILE A 773 -39.25 -9.38 9.47
CA ILE A 773 -37.88 -9.39 9.96
C ILE A 773 -36.88 -9.13 8.82
N CYS A 774 -37.01 -9.80 7.68
CA CYS A 774 -36.18 -9.56 6.49
C CYS A 774 -36.21 -8.08 6.07
N LEU A 775 -37.42 -7.52 5.98
CA LEU A 775 -37.62 -6.13 5.59
C LEU A 775 -37.05 -5.14 6.62
N GLY A 776 -37.23 -5.41 7.92
CA GLY A 776 -36.69 -4.56 8.98
C GLY A 776 -35.16 -4.55 9.03
N ILE A 777 -34.51 -5.70 8.84
CA ILE A 777 -33.04 -5.76 8.74
C ILE A 777 -32.57 -4.98 7.50
N ALA A 778 -33.24 -5.16 6.36
CA ALA A 778 -32.89 -4.46 5.13
C ALA A 778 -32.98 -2.93 5.29
N ARG A 779 -34.04 -2.43 5.94
CA ARG A 779 -34.18 -1.00 6.29
C ARG A 779 -33.10 -0.50 7.23
N GLY A 780 -32.75 -1.29 8.25
CA GLY A 780 -31.64 -0.96 9.16
C GLY A 780 -30.30 -0.81 8.45
N LEU A 781 -30.00 -1.70 7.50
CA LEU A 781 -28.77 -1.63 6.70
C LEU A 781 -28.80 -0.50 5.66
N ALA A 782 -29.93 -0.28 4.98
CA ALA A 782 -30.11 0.85 4.07
C ALA A 782 -29.87 2.19 4.80
N PHE A 783 -30.39 2.31 6.03
CA PHE A 783 -30.10 3.47 6.86
C PHE A 783 -28.59 3.62 7.14
N LEU A 784 -27.90 2.56 7.57
CA LEU A 784 -26.46 2.62 7.87
C LEU A 784 -25.60 2.96 6.64
N HIS A 785 -25.96 2.44 5.47
CA HIS A 785 -25.16 2.57 4.24
C HIS A 785 -25.48 3.83 3.44
N GLU A 786 -26.72 4.31 3.47
CA GLU A 786 -27.23 5.27 2.50
C GLU A 786 -27.92 6.49 3.13
N GLU A 787 -28.62 6.34 4.25
CA GLU A 787 -29.42 7.46 4.82
C GLU A 787 -28.73 8.18 5.99
N SER A 788 -27.85 7.49 6.72
CA SER A 788 -27.09 8.07 7.82
C SER A 788 -26.13 9.16 7.32
N SER A 789 -25.93 10.19 8.16
CA SER A 789 -24.96 11.28 7.91
C SER A 789 -23.52 10.77 7.86
N LEU A 790 -23.24 9.69 8.58
CA LEU A 790 -22.00 8.94 8.56
C LEU A 790 -22.28 7.56 7.97
N LYS A 791 -21.64 7.19 6.87
CA LYS A 791 -21.85 5.87 6.25
C LYS A 791 -21.15 4.81 7.09
N ILE A 792 -21.87 3.80 7.55
CA ILE A 792 -21.38 2.79 8.51
C ILE A 792 -21.43 1.41 7.87
N VAL A 793 -20.30 0.70 7.82
CA VAL A 793 -20.23 -0.72 7.46
C VAL A 793 -20.17 -1.55 8.75
N HIS A 794 -21.14 -2.42 8.97
CA HIS A 794 -21.32 -3.21 10.20
C HIS A 794 -20.31 -4.34 10.35
N ARG A 795 -19.98 -5.05 9.26
CA ARG A 795 -18.98 -6.14 9.14
C ARG A 795 -19.28 -7.46 9.82
N ASP A 796 -20.24 -7.51 10.74
CA ASP A 796 -20.61 -8.73 11.45
C ASP A 796 -22.14 -8.96 11.48
N ILE A 797 -22.78 -8.83 10.31
CA ILE A 797 -24.20 -9.14 10.15
C ILE A 797 -24.40 -10.66 10.14
N LYS A 798 -25.19 -11.15 11.08
CA LYS A 798 -25.53 -12.57 11.28
C LYS A 798 -26.77 -12.68 12.17
N ALA A 799 -27.46 -13.82 12.16
CA ALA A 799 -28.69 -14.01 12.94
C ALA A 799 -28.50 -13.85 14.47
N THR A 800 -27.30 -14.02 15.02
CA THR A 800 -27.05 -13.79 16.46
C THR A 800 -27.01 -12.31 16.83
N ASN A 801 -26.69 -11.45 15.86
CA ASN A 801 -26.51 -10.00 16.06
C ASN A 801 -27.78 -9.21 15.65
N VAL A 802 -28.85 -9.90 15.28
CA VAL A 802 -30.19 -9.33 15.11
C VAL A 802 -31.02 -9.72 16.31
N LEU A 803 -31.46 -8.73 17.11
CA LEU A 803 -32.30 -8.93 18.29
C LEU A 803 -33.77 -8.65 17.98
N LEU A 804 -34.67 -9.26 18.74
CA LEU A 804 -36.11 -9.13 18.57
C LEU A 804 -36.73 -8.45 19.80
N ASP A 805 -37.45 -7.35 19.56
CA ASP A 805 -38.21 -6.69 20.63
C ASP A 805 -39.50 -7.47 20.97
N ARG A 806 -40.28 -6.97 21.92
CA ARG A 806 -41.56 -7.59 22.34
C ARG A 806 -42.53 -7.87 21.20
N ASP A 807 -42.53 -7.04 20.14
CA ASP A 807 -43.43 -7.14 18.99
C ASP A 807 -42.76 -7.83 17.78
N LEU A 808 -41.65 -8.54 18.03
CA LEU A 808 -40.84 -9.27 17.05
C LEU A 808 -40.30 -8.37 15.93
N ASN A 809 -40.10 -7.08 16.20
CA ASN A 809 -39.38 -6.22 15.27
C ASN A 809 -37.87 -6.48 15.38
N PRO A 810 -37.15 -6.57 14.25
CA PRO A 810 -35.71 -6.78 14.27
C PRO A 810 -34.96 -5.49 14.60
N LYS A 811 -33.91 -5.61 15.42
CA LYS A 811 -32.93 -4.57 15.65
C LYS A 811 -31.51 -5.11 15.50
N ILE A 812 -30.72 -4.46 14.65
CA ILE A 812 -29.30 -4.78 14.45
C ILE A 812 -28.50 -4.31 15.67
N SER A 813 -27.61 -5.17 16.15
CA SER A 813 -26.79 -4.99 17.35
C SER A 813 -25.33 -5.38 17.09
N ASP A 814 -24.46 -5.11 18.05
CA ASP A 814 -23.04 -5.49 18.04
C ASP A 814 -22.17 -4.74 17.01
N PHE A 815 -22.03 -3.43 17.24
CA PHE A 815 -21.24 -2.51 16.41
C PHE A 815 -19.73 -2.53 16.74
N GLY A 816 -19.25 -3.47 17.56
CA GLY A 816 -17.86 -3.53 18.01
C GLY A 816 -16.84 -3.61 16.86
N LEU A 817 -17.23 -4.19 15.73
CA LEU A 817 -16.40 -4.31 14.52
C LEU A 817 -16.68 -3.23 13.46
N ALA A 818 -17.72 -2.42 13.64
CA ALA A 818 -18.20 -1.46 12.64
C ALA A 818 -17.15 -0.42 12.26
N ARG A 819 -17.27 0.12 11.04
CA ARG A 819 -16.34 1.11 10.47
C ARG A 819 -17.08 2.19 9.70
N LEU A 820 -16.53 3.40 9.74
CA LEU A 820 -16.97 4.51 8.90
C LEU A 820 -16.44 4.33 7.48
N ASN A 821 -17.30 4.56 6.50
CA ASN A 821 -16.96 4.64 5.09
C ASN A 821 -16.89 6.11 4.68
N GLU A 822 -15.73 6.53 4.18
CA GLU A 822 -15.53 7.87 3.63
C GLU A 822 -15.89 7.82 2.14
N ASP A 823 -16.84 8.65 1.72
CA ASP A 823 -17.47 8.62 0.38
C ASP A 823 -16.48 8.81 -0.80
N GLU A 824 -15.22 9.16 -0.55
CA GLU A 824 -14.17 9.39 -1.55
C GLU A 824 -13.32 8.14 -1.88
N LYS A 825 -13.53 7.01 -1.19
CA LYS A 825 -12.75 5.76 -1.37
C LYS A 825 -13.58 4.66 -2.03
N THR A 826 -12.99 3.92 -2.98
CA THR A 826 -13.66 2.74 -3.60
C THR A 826 -13.82 1.56 -2.65
N HIS A 827 -12.97 1.48 -1.62
CA HIS A 827 -13.01 0.52 -0.52
C HIS A 827 -12.09 0.96 0.63
N ILE A 828 -12.30 0.41 1.82
CA ILE A 828 -11.46 0.61 3.01
C ILE A 828 -10.54 -0.62 3.13
N SER A 829 -9.22 -0.43 3.08
CA SER A 829 -8.27 -1.51 3.39
C SER A 829 -8.13 -1.67 4.91
N THR A 830 -8.60 -2.78 5.48
CA THR A 830 -8.55 -3.01 6.94
C THR A 830 -8.27 -4.46 7.30
N ARG A 831 -7.81 -4.70 8.54
CA ARG A 831 -7.63 -6.07 9.07
C ARG A 831 -8.96 -6.82 8.96
N ILE A 832 -8.91 -8.00 8.36
CA ILE A 832 -10.06 -8.89 8.20
C ILE A 832 -10.60 -9.24 9.60
N ALA A 833 -11.87 -8.95 9.83
CA ALA A 833 -12.62 -9.30 11.03
C ALA A 833 -14.10 -9.42 10.68
N GLY A 834 -14.75 -10.45 11.21
CA GLY A 834 -16.12 -10.84 10.91
C GLY A 834 -16.30 -12.33 11.15
N THR A 835 -17.52 -12.84 11.01
CA THR A 835 -17.82 -14.26 11.24
C THR A 835 -17.65 -15.10 9.96
N ILE A 836 -16.82 -16.15 10.03
CA ILE A 836 -16.66 -17.13 8.95
C ILE A 836 -18.05 -17.69 8.56
N GLY A 837 -18.31 -17.81 7.26
CA GLY A 837 -19.62 -18.21 6.72
C GLY A 837 -20.50 -17.03 6.28
N TYR A 838 -20.28 -15.84 6.84
CA TYR A 838 -21.01 -14.61 6.50
C TYR A 838 -20.14 -13.59 5.76
N MET A 839 -18.80 -13.71 5.85
CA MET A 839 -17.87 -12.81 5.19
C MET A 839 -17.92 -12.93 3.66
N ALA A 840 -17.96 -11.79 2.98
CA ALA A 840 -17.88 -11.72 1.53
C ALA A 840 -16.49 -12.18 1.01
N PRO A 841 -16.41 -12.82 -0.17
CA PRO A 841 -15.17 -13.42 -0.68
C PRO A 841 -14.06 -12.39 -0.90
N GLU A 842 -14.37 -11.24 -1.50
CA GLU A 842 -13.41 -10.16 -1.76
C GLU A 842 -12.83 -9.59 -0.46
N TYR A 843 -13.64 -9.56 0.60
CA TYR A 843 -13.24 -9.06 1.89
C TYR A 843 -12.36 -10.09 2.63
N ALA A 844 -12.73 -11.37 2.57
CA ALA A 844 -11.96 -12.44 3.18
C ALA A 844 -10.62 -12.71 2.48
N LEU A 845 -10.55 -12.51 1.16
CA LEU A 845 -9.34 -12.77 0.37
C LEU A 845 -8.39 -11.56 0.30
N TRP A 846 -8.93 -10.35 0.13
CA TRP A 846 -8.11 -9.15 -0.13
C TRP A 846 -8.21 -8.07 0.95
N GLY A 847 -9.10 -8.21 1.94
CA GLY A 847 -9.31 -7.19 2.97
C GLY A 847 -10.00 -5.93 2.46
N TYR A 848 -10.62 -5.99 1.27
CA TYR A 848 -11.33 -4.87 0.65
C TYR A 848 -12.71 -4.71 1.28
N LEU A 849 -12.84 -3.71 2.14
CA LEU A 849 -14.08 -3.45 2.87
C LEU A 849 -14.91 -2.37 2.16
N THR A 850 -16.11 -2.72 1.74
CA THR A 850 -17.14 -1.79 1.24
C THR A 850 -18.46 -2.12 1.92
N TYR A 851 -19.49 -1.27 1.80
CA TYR A 851 -20.84 -1.62 2.30
C TYR A 851 -21.41 -2.89 1.64
N LYS A 852 -20.91 -3.30 0.45
CA LYS A 852 -21.32 -4.55 -0.24
C LYS A 852 -20.98 -5.83 0.53
N VAL A 853 -20.11 -5.76 1.54
CA VAL A 853 -19.81 -6.92 2.41
C VAL A 853 -20.95 -7.21 3.39
N ASP A 854 -21.67 -6.17 3.83
CA ASP A 854 -22.86 -6.30 4.66
C ASP A 854 -24.03 -6.80 3.82
N VAL A 855 -24.12 -6.38 2.54
CA VAL A 855 -25.11 -6.90 1.58
C VAL A 855 -24.94 -8.41 1.41
N TYR A 856 -23.70 -8.88 1.24
CA TYR A 856 -23.41 -10.31 1.18
C TYR A 856 -23.83 -11.04 2.45
N SER A 857 -23.42 -10.51 3.61
CA SER A 857 -23.75 -11.07 4.92
C SER A 857 -25.27 -11.15 5.14
N PHE A 858 -26.00 -10.11 4.73
CA PHE A 858 -27.46 -10.05 4.76
C PHE A 858 -28.10 -11.12 3.89
N GLY A 859 -27.58 -11.35 2.67
CA GLY A 859 -28.08 -12.42 1.81
C GLY A 859 -27.93 -13.81 2.45
N VAL A 860 -26.85 -14.07 3.19
CA VAL A 860 -26.73 -15.32 3.99
C VAL A 860 -27.79 -15.39 5.08
N VAL A 861 -28.06 -14.29 5.81
CA VAL A 861 -29.11 -14.24 6.84
C VAL A 861 -30.51 -14.47 6.26
N LEU A 862 -30.80 -13.98 5.04
CA LEU A 862 -32.07 -14.28 4.36
C LEU A 862 -32.25 -15.78 4.13
N LEU A 863 -31.21 -16.49 3.71
CA LEU A 863 -31.26 -17.94 3.54
C LEU A 863 -31.53 -18.65 4.88
N GLU A 864 -30.93 -18.18 5.96
CA GLU A 864 -31.18 -18.71 7.31
C GLU A 864 -32.63 -18.52 7.76
N ILE A 865 -33.22 -17.35 7.47
CA ILE A 865 -34.62 -17.04 7.81
C ILE A 865 -35.58 -17.91 7.00
N VAL A 866 -35.38 -18.06 5.68
CA VAL A 866 -36.27 -18.86 4.82
C VAL A 866 -36.19 -20.34 5.16
N SER A 867 -34.98 -20.86 5.38
CA SER A 867 -34.76 -22.28 5.62
C SER A 867 -34.96 -22.71 7.07
N GLY A 868 -34.87 -21.78 8.02
CA GLY A 868 -34.83 -22.10 9.44
C GLY A 868 -33.60 -22.92 9.83
N LYS A 869 -32.55 -22.93 8.99
CA LYS A 869 -31.30 -23.69 9.19
C LYS A 869 -30.13 -22.76 9.43
N ASN A 870 -29.24 -23.18 10.31
CA ASN A 870 -28.06 -22.41 10.69
C ASN A 870 -26.91 -22.67 9.71
N ASN A 871 -26.38 -21.62 9.10
CA ASN A 871 -25.37 -21.71 8.05
C ASN A 871 -24.07 -22.39 8.52
N ASN A 872 -23.69 -22.23 9.80
CA ASN A 872 -22.45 -22.77 10.36
C ASN A 872 -22.51 -24.24 10.79
N THR A 873 -23.72 -24.81 10.90
CA THR A 873 -23.94 -26.19 11.37
C THR A 873 -24.62 -27.08 10.32
N PHE A 874 -25.10 -26.49 9.24
CA PHE A 874 -25.77 -27.22 8.17
C PHE A 874 -24.78 -27.86 7.19
N MET A 875 -24.68 -29.19 7.21
CA MET A 875 -24.01 -30.01 6.20
C MET A 875 -25.07 -30.92 5.53
N PRO A 876 -25.57 -30.57 4.33
CA PRO A 876 -26.52 -31.41 3.62
C PRO A 876 -25.89 -32.71 3.09
N SER A 877 -26.70 -33.75 2.97
CA SER A 877 -26.33 -35.11 2.52
C SER A 877 -25.99 -35.26 1.03
N HIS A 878 -25.71 -34.17 0.31
CA HIS A 878 -25.60 -34.14 -1.16
C HIS A 878 -24.47 -33.22 -1.66
N ASN A 879 -23.22 -33.44 -1.24
CA ASN A 879 -22.02 -32.73 -1.72
C ASN A 879 -21.96 -31.19 -1.55
N CYS A 880 -23.00 -30.53 -1.02
CA CYS A 880 -22.99 -29.10 -0.74
C CYS A 880 -22.38 -28.81 0.65
N ILE A 881 -21.64 -27.71 0.79
CA ILE A 881 -20.77 -27.44 1.97
C ILE A 881 -21.43 -26.48 2.96
N CYS A 882 -22.34 -25.62 2.48
CA CYS A 882 -23.03 -24.63 3.30
C CYS A 882 -24.43 -24.30 2.73
N LEU A 883 -25.17 -23.44 3.42
CA LEU A 883 -26.55 -23.11 3.06
C LEU A 883 -26.64 -22.36 1.71
N LEU A 884 -25.68 -21.46 1.45
CA LEU A 884 -25.58 -20.74 0.17
C LEU A 884 -25.31 -21.70 -1.00
N ASP A 885 -24.44 -22.69 -0.79
CA ASP A 885 -24.11 -23.71 -1.79
C ASP A 885 -25.35 -24.54 -2.18
N TRP A 886 -26.15 -24.93 -1.20
CA TRP A 886 -27.41 -25.65 -1.42
C TRP A 886 -28.45 -24.77 -2.14
N ALA A 887 -28.57 -23.49 -1.78
CA ALA A 887 -29.48 -22.56 -2.46
C ALA A 887 -29.11 -22.36 -3.94
N CYS A 888 -27.82 -22.24 -4.27
CA CYS A 888 -27.35 -22.17 -5.65
C CYS A 888 -27.67 -23.44 -6.45
N HIS A 889 -27.51 -24.62 -5.84
CA HIS A 889 -27.87 -25.90 -6.47
C HIS A 889 -29.36 -25.99 -6.79
N LEU A 890 -30.22 -25.62 -5.83
CA LEU A 890 -31.68 -25.66 -6.01
C LEU A 890 -32.19 -24.65 -7.04
N GLN A 891 -31.53 -23.49 -7.17
CA GLN A 891 -31.83 -22.49 -8.20
C GLN A 891 -31.61 -23.07 -9.61
N LEU A 892 -30.52 -23.82 -9.81
CA LEU A 892 -30.20 -24.44 -11.11
C LEU A 892 -31.16 -25.58 -11.46
N SER A 893 -31.57 -26.36 -10.47
CA SER A 893 -32.53 -27.45 -10.67
C SER A 893 -33.99 -26.99 -10.72
N GLY A 894 -34.26 -25.70 -10.50
CA GLY A 894 -35.61 -25.13 -10.47
C GLY A 894 -36.46 -25.53 -9.26
N ASN A 895 -35.83 -26.00 -8.17
CA ASN A 895 -36.51 -26.60 -7.01
C ASN A 895 -36.31 -25.77 -5.72
N LEU A 896 -36.42 -24.45 -5.80
CA LEU A 896 -36.22 -23.55 -4.65
C LEU A 896 -37.17 -23.83 -3.47
N GLU A 897 -38.32 -24.45 -3.71
CA GLU A 897 -39.27 -24.82 -2.66
C GLU A 897 -38.66 -25.74 -1.59
N GLU A 898 -37.63 -26.53 -1.94
CA GLU A 898 -36.96 -27.42 -0.99
C GLU A 898 -36.15 -26.66 0.07
N LEU A 899 -35.80 -25.40 -0.20
CA LEU A 899 -35.06 -24.55 0.73
C LEU A 899 -35.95 -24.04 1.87
N ILE A 900 -37.28 -24.04 1.70
CA ILE A 900 -38.24 -23.47 2.64
C ILE A 900 -38.32 -24.35 3.89
N ASP A 901 -38.36 -23.71 5.06
CA ASP A 901 -38.50 -24.38 6.35
C ASP A 901 -39.79 -25.24 6.39
N PRO A 902 -39.68 -26.58 6.47
CA PRO A 902 -40.85 -27.46 6.43
C PRO A 902 -41.78 -27.27 7.64
N ARG A 903 -41.30 -26.63 8.71
CA ARG A 903 -42.12 -26.32 9.90
C ARG A 903 -43.18 -25.24 9.63
N LEU A 904 -43.07 -24.48 8.54
CA LEU A 904 -44.02 -23.42 8.17
C LEU A 904 -45.33 -23.98 7.57
N GLY A 905 -45.36 -25.24 7.15
CA GLY A 905 -46.55 -25.88 6.58
C GLY A 905 -47.04 -25.24 5.27
N GLU A 906 -48.32 -25.41 4.94
CA GLU A 906 -48.94 -24.89 3.70
C GLU A 906 -49.29 -23.39 3.74
N CYS A 907 -49.15 -22.73 4.89
CA CYS A 907 -49.54 -21.32 5.09
C CYS A 907 -48.50 -20.31 4.57
N ILE A 908 -47.51 -20.74 3.79
CA ILE A 908 -46.46 -19.89 3.26
C ILE A 908 -46.89 -19.25 1.93
N ASN A 909 -46.60 -17.95 1.77
CA ASN A 909 -46.66 -17.32 0.46
C ASN A 909 -45.42 -17.74 -0.34
N LYS A 910 -45.59 -18.76 -1.19
CA LYS A 910 -44.50 -19.34 -1.99
C LYS A 910 -43.83 -18.31 -2.91
N ASP A 911 -44.60 -17.37 -3.47
CA ASP A 911 -44.07 -16.33 -4.35
C ASP A 911 -43.16 -15.36 -3.58
N GLU A 912 -43.57 -14.94 -2.38
CA GLU A 912 -42.73 -14.12 -1.49
C GLU A 912 -41.48 -14.88 -1.05
N ALA A 913 -41.59 -16.17 -0.76
CA ALA A 913 -40.47 -17.00 -0.36
C ALA A 913 -39.45 -17.13 -1.49
N GLU A 914 -39.92 -17.36 -2.72
CA GLU A 914 -39.08 -17.43 -3.91
C GLU A 914 -38.39 -16.08 -4.17
N ILE A 915 -39.11 -14.97 -4.02
CA ILE A 915 -38.54 -13.61 -4.11
C ILE A 915 -37.39 -13.43 -3.11
N ILE A 916 -37.59 -13.78 -1.84
CA ILE A 916 -36.54 -13.65 -0.82
C ILE A 916 -35.30 -14.48 -1.19
N VAL A 917 -35.49 -15.71 -1.70
CA VAL A 917 -34.36 -16.56 -2.09
C VAL A 917 -33.60 -15.96 -3.28
N LYS A 918 -34.30 -15.44 -4.29
CA LYS A 918 -33.64 -14.76 -5.43
C LYS A 918 -32.90 -13.49 -5.00
N VAL A 919 -33.49 -12.70 -4.11
CA VAL A 919 -32.84 -11.52 -3.51
C VAL A 919 -31.58 -11.96 -2.74
N ALA A 920 -31.68 -13.02 -1.93
CA ALA A 920 -30.54 -13.56 -1.18
C ALA A 920 -29.39 -14.00 -2.09
N LEU A 921 -29.69 -14.69 -3.20
CA LEU A 921 -28.70 -15.10 -4.19
C LEU A 921 -28.06 -13.92 -4.92
N THR A 922 -28.84 -12.87 -5.22
CA THR A 922 -28.32 -11.64 -5.84
C THR A 922 -27.39 -10.90 -4.86
N CYS A 923 -27.79 -10.79 -3.59
CA CYS A 923 -26.98 -10.21 -2.52
C CYS A 923 -25.67 -10.96 -2.27
N THR A 924 -25.63 -12.27 -2.53
CA THR A 924 -24.47 -13.15 -2.30
C THR A 924 -23.63 -13.42 -3.56
N SER A 925 -23.80 -12.62 -4.61
CA SER A 925 -22.94 -12.63 -5.81
C SER A 925 -21.45 -12.57 -5.44
N ALA A 926 -20.61 -13.39 -6.06
CA ALA A 926 -19.16 -13.37 -5.87
C ALA A 926 -18.59 -12.02 -6.26
N THR A 927 -19.11 -11.43 -7.34
CA THR A 927 -18.73 -10.11 -7.82
C THR A 927 -19.47 -9.01 -7.01
N PRO A 928 -18.76 -8.10 -6.30
CA PRO A 928 -19.40 -7.08 -5.44
C PRO A 928 -20.20 -6.01 -6.19
N SER A 929 -19.84 -5.71 -7.44
CA SER A 929 -20.54 -4.73 -8.28
C SER A 929 -21.92 -5.22 -8.71
N LEU A 930 -22.15 -6.54 -8.77
CA LEU A 930 -23.44 -7.14 -9.12
C LEU A 930 -24.41 -7.23 -7.93
N ARG A 931 -23.94 -7.02 -6.70
CA ARG A 931 -24.80 -6.99 -5.52
C ARG A 931 -25.62 -5.69 -5.53
N PRO A 932 -26.92 -5.71 -5.22
CA PRO A 932 -27.74 -4.49 -5.14
C PRO A 932 -27.33 -3.60 -3.95
N ALA A 933 -27.70 -2.32 -4.00
CA ALA A 933 -27.70 -1.46 -2.81
C ALA A 933 -28.81 -1.90 -1.84
N MET A 934 -28.70 -1.56 -0.55
CA MET A 934 -29.70 -2.02 0.42
C MET A 934 -31.04 -1.32 0.24
N SER A 935 -31.07 -0.09 -0.26
CA SER A 935 -32.31 0.59 -0.67
C SER A 935 -33.01 -0.12 -1.84
N GLU A 936 -32.26 -0.64 -2.81
CA GLU A 936 -32.79 -1.45 -3.90
C GLU A 936 -33.35 -2.77 -3.37
N VAL A 937 -32.65 -3.42 -2.42
CA VAL A 937 -33.14 -4.63 -1.74
C VAL A 937 -34.44 -4.37 -0.99
N VAL A 938 -34.56 -3.26 -0.27
CA VAL A 938 -35.82 -2.85 0.37
C VAL A 938 -36.92 -2.69 -0.68
N GLY A 939 -36.65 -2.04 -1.80
CA GLY A 939 -37.62 -1.90 -2.87
C GLY A 939 -37.98 -3.21 -3.58
N MET A 940 -37.06 -4.17 -3.70
CA MET A 940 -37.35 -5.52 -4.20
C MET A 940 -38.28 -6.28 -3.25
N LEU A 941 -38.01 -6.22 -1.94
CA LEU A 941 -38.86 -6.86 -0.94
C LEU A 941 -40.24 -6.19 -0.84
N GLU A 942 -40.34 -4.87 -1.03
CA GLU A 942 -41.63 -4.15 -1.06
C GLU A 942 -42.37 -4.30 -2.41
N GLY A 943 -41.81 -5.01 -3.40
CA GLY A 943 -42.40 -5.18 -4.72
C GLY A 943 -42.36 -3.93 -5.62
N LYS A 944 -41.53 -2.94 -5.28
CA LYS A 944 -41.30 -1.70 -6.05
C LYS A 944 -40.29 -1.88 -7.18
N PHE A 945 -39.35 -2.80 -7.03
CA PHE A 945 -38.36 -3.15 -8.06
C PHE A 945 -38.53 -4.60 -8.51
N ALA A 946 -38.31 -4.85 -9.80
CA ALA A 946 -38.32 -6.21 -10.33
C ALA A 946 -37.06 -6.97 -9.88
N VAL A 947 -37.23 -8.20 -9.44
CA VAL A 947 -36.11 -9.11 -9.11
C VAL A 947 -35.58 -9.73 -10.40
N PRO A 948 -34.26 -9.73 -10.66
CA PRO A 948 -33.70 -10.33 -11.87
C PRO A 948 -34.12 -11.81 -12.03
N HIS A 949 -34.59 -12.18 -13.23
CA HIS A 949 -34.99 -13.56 -13.55
C HIS A 949 -33.80 -14.51 -13.71
N GLU A 950 -32.64 -14.00 -14.12
CA GLU A 950 -31.40 -14.76 -14.32
C GLU A 950 -30.31 -14.23 -13.37
N ILE A 951 -29.78 -15.10 -12.50
CA ILE A 951 -28.66 -14.79 -11.61
C ILE A 951 -27.36 -15.11 -12.36
N PRO A 952 -26.51 -14.12 -12.69
CA PRO A 952 -25.43 -14.26 -13.69
C PRO A 952 -24.37 -15.35 -13.44
N GLU A 953 -24.20 -15.78 -12.19
CA GLU A 953 -23.07 -16.64 -11.77
C GLU A 953 -23.46 -18.11 -11.51
N ALA A 954 -24.71 -18.52 -11.76
CA ALA A 954 -25.15 -19.89 -11.44
C ALA A 954 -24.49 -20.96 -12.34
N ALA A 955 -23.97 -20.61 -13.52
CA ALA A 955 -23.50 -21.56 -14.54
C ALA A 955 -22.12 -22.22 -14.27
N THR A 956 -21.33 -21.77 -13.27
CA THR A 956 -19.95 -22.21 -13.02
C THR A 956 -19.74 -22.79 -11.62
N TYR A 957 -20.62 -23.72 -11.22
CA TYR A 957 -20.71 -24.30 -9.87
C TYR A 957 -19.48 -25.15 -9.45
N ALA A 958 -18.71 -25.71 -10.39
CA ALA A 958 -17.66 -26.70 -10.05
C ALA A 958 -16.33 -26.10 -9.55
N ASP A 959 -16.03 -24.83 -9.87
CA ASP A 959 -14.74 -24.16 -9.59
C ASP A 959 -14.87 -22.85 -8.79
N ASP A 960 -16.01 -22.64 -8.14
CA ASP A 960 -16.28 -21.41 -7.42
C ASP A 960 -15.40 -21.27 -6.16
N LEU A 961 -14.54 -20.24 -6.17
CA LEU A 961 -13.62 -19.90 -5.09
C LEU A 961 -14.32 -19.69 -3.74
N ARG A 962 -15.60 -19.29 -3.72
CA ARG A 962 -16.43 -19.12 -2.51
C ARG A 962 -16.52 -20.42 -1.71
N PHE A 963 -16.68 -21.54 -2.41
CA PHE A 963 -16.90 -22.86 -1.81
C PHE A 963 -15.61 -23.63 -1.58
N LYS A 964 -14.54 -23.31 -2.33
CA LYS A 964 -13.19 -23.90 -2.11
C LYS A 964 -12.61 -23.52 -0.75
N ALA A 965 -12.67 -22.24 -0.37
CA ALA A 965 -12.18 -21.78 0.94
C ALA A 965 -12.94 -22.42 2.12
N MET A 966 -14.26 -22.60 2.00
CA MET A 966 -15.05 -23.31 3.03
C MET A 966 -14.74 -24.81 3.08
N LYS A 967 -14.52 -25.47 1.92
CA LYS A 967 -14.07 -26.87 1.85
C LYS A 967 -12.74 -27.08 2.59
N ASP A 968 -11.79 -26.19 2.40
CA ASP A 968 -10.47 -26.29 3.01
C ASP A 968 -10.52 -26.04 4.53
N TYR A 969 -11.31 -25.05 4.99
CA TYR A 969 -11.54 -24.82 6.42
C TYR A 969 -12.25 -25.99 7.13
N HIS A 970 -13.27 -26.60 6.51
CA HIS A 970 -13.94 -27.78 7.08
C HIS A 970 -13.01 -29.01 7.11
N LYS A 971 -12.14 -29.19 6.10
CA LYS A 971 -11.09 -30.22 6.12
C LYS A 971 -10.11 -30.00 7.26
N GLU A 972 -9.63 -28.77 7.45
CA GLU A 972 -8.74 -28.44 8.58
C GLU A 972 -9.40 -28.69 9.93
N LYS A 973 -10.67 -28.32 10.10
CA LYS A 973 -11.40 -28.55 11.36
C LYS A 973 -11.63 -30.05 11.65
N LEU A 974 -11.86 -30.88 10.62
CA LEU A 974 -11.96 -32.33 10.75
C LEU A 974 -10.60 -32.98 11.08
N ILE A 975 -9.51 -32.48 10.49
CA ILE A 975 -8.13 -32.90 10.80
C ILE A 975 -7.76 -32.50 12.24
N HIS A 976 -8.20 -31.33 12.71
CA HIS A 976 -7.91 -30.88 14.06
C HIS A 976 -8.68 -31.66 15.13
N ASN A 977 -9.94 -32.02 14.87
CA ASN A 977 -10.75 -32.84 15.77
C ASN A 977 -10.31 -34.32 15.82
N SER A 978 -9.76 -34.87 14.73
CA SER A 978 -9.19 -36.22 14.70
C SER A 978 -7.84 -36.31 15.43
N ASN A 979 -7.03 -35.24 15.40
CA ASN A 979 -5.81 -35.14 16.21
C ASN A 979 -6.10 -34.96 17.72
N ALA A 980 -7.23 -34.32 18.08
CA ALA A 980 -7.65 -34.20 19.48
C ALA A 980 -8.09 -35.54 20.10
N THR A 981 -8.51 -36.51 19.29
CA THR A 981 -8.88 -37.86 19.77
C THR A 981 -7.69 -38.81 19.95
N LEU A 982 -6.50 -38.46 19.41
CA LEU A 982 -5.30 -39.30 19.47
C LEU A 982 -4.33 -38.95 20.62
N ILE A 983 -4.57 -37.87 21.38
CA ILE A 983 -3.74 -37.49 22.54
C ILE A 983 -4.34 -37.99 23.88
N GLY A 984 -5.52 -38.61 23.84
CA GLY A 984 -6.25 -39.11 25.01
C GLY A 984 -6.12 -40.61 25.28
N SER A 985 -4.94 -41.23 25.18
CA SER A 985 -4.72 -42.55 25.78
C SER A 985 -3.25 -42.82 26.09
N SER A 986 -2.88 -42.70 27.37
CA SER A 986 -1.70 -43.35 27.94
C SER A 986 -2.06 -43.79 29.36
N PRO A 987 -1.86 -45.07 29.72
CA PRO A 987 -2.34 -45.63 30.99
C PRO A 987 -1.32 -45.36 32.09
N THR A 988 -1.70 -44.56 33.09
CA THR A 988 -0.92 -44.41 34.33
C THR A 988 -1.33 -45.48 35.35
N SER A 989 -0.56 -46.56 35.39
CA SER A 989 -0.47 -47.44 36.55
C SER A 989 0.36 -46.77 37.64
N ALA A 990 -0.23 -46.51 38.81
CA ALA A 990 0.53 -46.24 40.03
C ALA A 990 -0.24 -46.78 41.25
N THR A 991 0.10 -48.01 41.62
CA THR A 991 -0.15 -48.61 42.93
C THR A 991 0.45 -47.76 44.05
N LYS A 992 -0.37 -47.33 45.00
CA LYS A 992 0.04 -46.80 46.31
C LYS A 992 -0.10 -47.91 47.37
N SER A 993 1.00 -48.20 48.05
CA SER A 993 1.04 -48.75 49.42
C SER A 993 1.82 -47.73 50.25
N ALA A 994 1.14 -46.99 51.14
CA ALA A 994 0.94 -47.30 52.56
C ALA A 994 1.93 -46.54 53.45
N SER A 995 1.43 -45.63 54.30
CA SER A 995 1.53 -45.72 55.77
C SER A 995 1.18 -44.38 56.44
N SER A 996 0.48 -44.51 57.58
CA SER A 996 0.05 -43.54 58.61
C SER A 996 -1.01 -42.51 58.24
#